data_AF-A0A9J6PVM5-F1
#
_entry.id   AF-A0A9J6PVM5-F1
#
_cell.length_a   1.000
_cell.length_b   1.000
_cell.length_c   1.000
_cell.angle_alpha   90.00
_cell.angle_beta   90.00
_cell.angle_gamma   90.00
#
_symmetry.space_group_name_H-M   'P 1'
#
loop_
_entity.id
_entity.type
_entity.pdbx_description
1 polymer ?
#
loop_
_entity_poly.entity_id
_entity_poly.type
_entity_poly.pdbx_seq_one_letter_code
_entity_poly.pdbx_strand_id
1 'polypeptide(L)'
;MTQQHLQVQKIFPFWGAVEALTTQQLDKDNPDDMLHPAYKIEFGGVLPWDNVRHIRKPLAFKKVWRYTVQCGVYDLSSLSEQLENKIGAHGEVFEDRANGKSRLFDISFNELGIPQFESFMLSLPVWSAGQILQHDHGVISLEQSIPADLSGLPAPGDTIPLVDSGFSDFDQLTRHFMQWVADEAFHLQKQQQKADLPWMITLAERVLEKTRFPHSVMDSRLVCLVKCTQVKAPKPVGDSGPGNKISTPRSGDKPEEGEKKSSVAAAPDDLLNSFFIQELRQLGAAWARKDVGPGFSEYMSAISEPERPRVDIRSSDGLSFAFQRLLPAQAPAGAWPSQYPLAFSQQLAVNEIWRRNADQAGIFAVNGPPGTGKTTLLRDVVAAVVTQRATGLISHINEAFSAKKAIKLGDSWIPYYQLHAAIKGSAIVVASANNGAVENISLELPGEEAVPASVSGQSDYFTDLVSELIGKPGWGLLAARLGNKGNRDEFMKIFWWRKPEENKNDTSLPPDTFTPGRGEGLAYHLRMIRDGARAPAMPWCEAVARFQKAQQREDASRQQLIAYSGLDEQLTALRRGINETTEARDLINTRVSQARKDLSALDAGVLQLADICQDWLGQLNAVEQRLHQHESNKPGLLAGLATLGRSHREWWDRYHRLTLECDSIRDDVAPQQKALTSIKIKQADTFKTVSALELELQQADSSVVKTRESLNAAEILLDQAKSAMGDFWPDPFASDDVREKSAPWAHEDWRKAREALFLAALDVHRSFIETHPNEILSNINLVSDWLQGKNMPDEQAALALDSLTLIVPVISTTFASIPRMFKKIGREAIGWLLIDEAGQALPQQAAGAIWRAARTVVVGDPKQLEPVSGIPAIVEGALAQHYGVPPSWWPGEISAQVLADQTMNLGTCLPDPDKGPVWVGCPLRVHRRCDDPMFTVSNKVAYDGLMVHGKQQTATPLPKSSWIDVVGKECEGNWVIEEGEAVEKLLLDLRDIHHVLPENIFLISPFRDCARKLRTLASRLEFDTQKTGTVHTTQGKEASVVVLVLGGNLQKPGARAWAASRPNLLNVAVSRAKQRLYVIGDRAQWQKQRYFSTLAKDLPVEASADGKR
;
A
#
# COMPACT_ATOMS: atom_id res chain seq x y z
N MET A 1 25.17 19.76 -5.72
CA MET A 1 24.34 18.53 -5.62
C MET A 1 25.18 17.47 -4.92
N THR A 2 24.58 16.65 -4.06
CA THR A 2 25.32 15.53 -3.43
C THR A 2 25.67 14.49 -4.50
N GLN A 3 26.70 13.65 -4.26
CA GLN A 3 27.08 12.59 -5.20
C GLN A 3 25.91 11.62 -5.48
N GLN A 4 25.10 11.35 -4.45
CA GLN A 4 23.85 10.59 -4.54
C GLN A 4 22.81 11.24 -5.45
N HIS A 5 22.58 12.56 -5.34
CA HIS A 5 21.62 13.27 -6.19
C HIS A 5 22.01 13.20 -7.68
N LEU A 6 23.32 13.27 -7.96
CA LEU A 6 23.88 13.10 -9.31
C LEU A 6 23.77 11.67 -9.84
N GLN A 7 23.89 10.65 -8.98
CA GLN A 7 23.65 9.26 -9.39
C GLN A 7 22.19 9.02 -9.76
N VAL A 8 21.25 9.51 -8.95
CA VAL A 8 19.81 9.37 -9.22
C VAL A 8 19.41 10.10 -10.51
N GLN A 9 20.03 11.24 -10.81
CA GLN A 9 19.76 11.97 -12.04
C GLN A 9 20.01 11.14 -13.32
N LYS A 10 20.93 10.16 -13.26
CA LYS A 10 21.26 9.27 -14.40
C LYS A 10 20.24 8.14 -14.59
N ILE A 11 19.39 7.87 -13.59
CA ILE A 11 18.38 6.81 -13.65
C ILE A 11 17.26 7.18 -14.63
N PHE A 12 16.83 8.45 -14.65
CA PHE A 12 15.75 8.91 -15.54
C PHE A 12 16.05 8.74 -17.04
N PRO A 13 17.21 9.18 -17.57
CA PRO A 13 17.54 8.94 -18.98
C PRO A 13 17.74 7.43 -19.28
N PHE A 14 18.29 6.65 -18.34
CA PHE A 14 18.37 5.20 -18.48
C PHE A 14 16.98 4.55 -18.62
N TRP A 15 16.07 4.79 -17.68
CA TRP A 15 14.69 4.32 -17.77
C TRP A 15 13.99 4.84 -19.03
N GLY A 16 14.26 6.08 -19.43
CA GLY A 16 13.76 6.65 -20.68
C GLY A 16 14.23 5.90 -21.92
N ALA A 17 15.50 5.47 -21.96
CA ALA A 17 16.06 4.67 -23.06
C ALA A 17 15.48 3.25 -23.09
N VAL A 18 15.29 2.63 -21.92
CA VAL A 18 14.58 1.33 -21.80
C VAL A 18 13.17 1.44 -22.38
N GLU A 19 12.40 2.43 -21.95
CA GLU A 19 11.05 2.68 -22.45
C GLU A 19 10.99 3.04 -23.94
N ALA A 20 12.01 3.72 -24.47
CA ALA A 20 12.10 4.06 -25.89
C ALA A 20 12.33 2.82 -26.77
N LEU A 21 12.96 1.78 -26.24
CA LEU A 21 13.22 0.50 -26.93
C LEU A 21 12.19 -0.60 -26.62
N THR A 22 11.31 -0.39 -25.63
CA THR A 22 10.23 -1.32 -25.28
C THR A 22 9.28 -1.51 -26.47
N THR A 23 9.29 -2.71 -27.05
CA THR A 23 8.46 -3.05 -28.22
C THR A 23 7.08 -3.56 -27.83
N GLN A 24 6.10 -3.31 -28.70
CA GLN A 24 4.80 -3.97 -28.62
C GLN A 24 4.71 -5.14 -29.57
N GLN A 25 4.30 -6.30 -29.06
CA GLN A 25 4.09 -7.48 -29.90
C GLN A 25 2.96 -7.23 -30.91
N LEU A 26 3.11 -7.81 -32.10
CA LEU A 26 2.07 -7.88 -33.10
C LEU A 26 0.86 -8.64 -32.53
N ASP A 27 -0.34 -8.17 -32.84
CA ASP A 27 -1.58 -8.80 -32.37
C ASP A 27 -1.73 -10.22 -32.96
N LYS A 28 -2.70 -10.97 -32.43
CA LYS A 28 -3.07 -12.28 -32.98
C LYS A 28 -4.17 -12.11 -34.02
N ASP A 29 -4.12 -12.91 -35.06
CA ASP A 29 -5.20 -13.04 -36.03
C ASP A 29 -6.35 -13.86 -35.45
N ASN A 30 -7.57 -13.47 -35.83
CA ASN A 30 -8.80 -14.20 -35.57
C ASN A 30 -9.77 -13.88 -36.71
N PRO A 31 -9.60 -14.50 -37.89
CA PRO A 31 -10.39 -14.16 -39.06
C PRO A 31 -11.88 -14.56 -38.92
N ASP A 32 -12.19 -15.48 -38.01
CA ASP A 32 -13.53 -16.03 -37.83
C ASP A 32 -14.42 -15.18 -36.92
N ASP A 33 -13.86 -14.27 -36.13
CA ASP A 33 -14.63 -13.36 -35.26
C ASP A 33 -15.62 -12.51 -36.08
N MET A 34 -16.91 -12.56 -35.71
CA MET A 34 -17.97 -11.87 -36.44
C MET A 34 -18.04 -10.37 -36.14
N LEU A 35 -17.54 -9.94 -34.98
CA LEU A 35 -17.62 -8.57 -34.50
C LEU A 35 -16.28 -7.83 -34.63
N HIS A 36 -15.17 -8.54 -34.36
CA HIS A 36 -13.82 -7.98 -34.29
C HIS A 36 -12.77 -8.83 -35.02
N PRO A 37 -12.93 -9.15 -36.32
CA PRO A 37 -11.98 -9.99 -37.01
C PRO A 37 -10.62 -9.33 -37.17
N ALA A 38 -9.57 -10.15 -37.12
CA ALA A 38 -8.19 -9.73 -37.37
C ALA A 38 -7.51 -10.65 -38.39
N TYR A 39 -6.81 -10.09 -39.37
CA TYR A 39 -6.23 -10.83 -40.50
C TYR A 39 -4.74 -10.56 -40.62
N LYS A 40 -3.94 -11.63 -40.73
CA LYS A 40 -2.54 -11.55 -41.17
C LYS A 40 -2.50 -11.51 -42.70
N ILE A 41 -1.76 -10.53 -43.25
CA ILE A 41 -1.65 -10.31 -44.69
C ILE A 41 -0.21 -10.56 -45.12
N GLU A 42 -0.03 -11.62 -45.91
CA GLU A 42 1.25 -11.97 -46.53
C GLU A 42 1.51 -11.17 -47.81
N PHE A 43 2.74 -11.21 -48.32
CA PHE A 43 3.07 -10.63 -49.62
C PHE A 43 2.16 -11.22 -50.72
N GLY A 44 1.49 -10.35 -51.49
CA GLY A 44 0.49 -10.75 -52.49
C GLY A 44 -0.90 -11.09 -51.94
N GLY A 45 -1.12 -10.92 -50.63
CA GLY A 45 -2.42 -11.12 -49.98
C GLY A 45 -3.46 -10.03 -50.29
N VAL A 46 -4.71 -10.29 -49.90
CA VAL A 46 -5.86 -9.39 -50.14
C VAL A 46 -6.30 -8.71 -48.85
N LEU A 47 -6.42 -7.38 -48.87
CA LEU A 47 -6.82 -6.58 -47.71
C LEU A 47 -8.30 -6.78 -47.36
N PRO A 48 -8.73 -6.58 -46.09
CA PRO A 48 -10.11 -6.88 -45.69
C PRO A 48 -11.19 -6.11 -46.44
N TRP A 49 -10.95 -4.85 -46.83
CA TRP A 49 -11.87 -4.05 -47.64
C TRP A 49 -11.97 -4.50 -49.11
N ASP A 50 -11.14 -5.46 -49.52
CA ASP A 50 -11.19 -6.16 -50.81
C ASP A 50 -11.61 -7.62 -50.68
N ASN A 51 -11.75 -8.11 -49.45
CA ASN A 51 -12.08 -9.49 -49.16
C ASN A 51 -13.59 -9.70 -49.11
N VAL A 52 -14.14 -10.39 -50.11
CA VAL A 52 -15.58 -10.69 -50.23
C VAL A 52 -16.12 -11.41 -48.99
N ARG A 53 -15.34 -12.28 -48.34
CA ARG A 53 -15.79 -12.97 -47.12
C ARG A 53 -15.91 -12.02 -45.94
N HIS A 54 -15.01 -11.03 -45.82
CA HIS A 54 -15.07 -10.04 -44.75
C HIS A 54 -16.24 -9.07 -44.94
N ILE A 55 -16.40 -8.52 -46.15
CA ILE A 55 -17.44 -7.52 -46.47
C ILE A 55 -18.85 -8.07 -46.20
N ARG A 56 -19.06 -9.38 -46.32
CA ARG A 56 -20.33 -10.06 -46.03
C ARG A 56 -20.66 -10.21 -44.54
N LYS A 57 -19.72 -9.93 -43.64
CA LYS A 57 -19.98 -10.03 -42.18
C LYS A 57 -21.00 -8.96 -41.76
N PRO A 58 -21.93 -9.28 -40.84
CA PRO A 58 -23.02 -8.38 -40.47
C PRO A 58 -22.53 -7.12 -39.75
N LEU A 59 -23.06 -5.96 -40.13
CA LEU A 59 -22.86 -4.69 -39.44
C LEU A 59 -24.02 -4.40 -38.48
N ALA A 60 -23.72 -3.96 -37.26
CA ALA A 60 -24.74 -3.46 -36.35
C ALA A 60 -25.40 -2.18 -36.88
N PHE A 61 -26.62 -1.89 -36.43
CA PHE A 61 -27.40 -0.75 -36.89
C PHE A 61 -26.62 0.58 -36.83
N LYS A 62 -26.55 1.30 -37.96
CA LYS A 62 -25.79 2.54 -38.14
C LYS A 62 -24.28 2.44 -37.83
N LYS A 63 -23.68 1.26 -38.02
CA LYS A 63 -22.22 1.10 -37.95
C LYS A 63 -21.59 0.85 -39.31
N VAL A 64 -20.32 1.22 -39.45
CA VAL A 64 -19.44 0.97 -40.59
C VAL A 64 -18.14 0.32 -40.10
N TRP A 65 -17.41 -0.32 -41.01
CA TRP A 65 -16.09 -0.88 -40.69
C TRP A 65 -15.03 0.21 -40.56
N ARG A 66 -14.13 0.02 -39.60
CA ARG A 66 -12.86 0.71 -39.45
C ARG A 66 -11.77 -0.35 -39.40
N TYR A 67 -10.70 -0.10 -40.13
CA TYR A 67 -9.59 -1.04 -40.23
C TYR A 67 -8.36 -0.42 -39.58
N THR A 68 -7.71 -1.11 -38.66
CA THR A 68 -6.45 -0.67 -38.03
C THR A 68 -5.36 -1.63 -38.44
N VAL A 69 -4.36 -1.12 -39.15
CA VAL A 69 -3.28 -1.90 -39.75
C VAL A 69 -2.01 -1.73 -38.94
N GLN A 70 -1.45 -2.84 -38.47
CA GLN A 70 -0.12 -2.96 -37.87
C GLN A 70 0.86 -3.39 -38.98
N CYS A 71 1.67 -2.47 -39.51
CA CYS A 71 2.40 -2.66 -40.76
C CYS A 71 3.92 -2.67 -40.62
N GLY A 72 4.61 -3.39 -41.51
CA GLY A 72 6.06 -3.54 -41.50
C GLY A 72 6.47 -4.49 -40.39
N VAL A 73 6.16 -5.77 -40.55
CA VAL A 73 6.42 -6.75 -39.50
C VAL A 73 7.91 -7.09 -39.45
N TYR A 74 8.49 -7.11 -38.25
CA TYR A 74 9.89 -7.50 -38.02
C TYR A 74 10.04 -8.47 -36.86
N ASP A 75 11.15 -9.20 -36.86
CA ASP A 75 11.49 -10.20 -35.84
C ASP A 75 12.27 -9.58 -34.67
N LEU A 76 11.75 -9.78 -33.45
CA LEU A 76 12.35 -9.21 -32.23
C LEU A 76 13.70 -9.86 -31.88
N SER A 77 13.89 -11.13 -32.21
CA SER A 77 15.12 -11.85 -31.87
C SER A 77 16.28 -11.36 -32.73
N SER A 78 16.03 -11.12 -34.02
CA SER A 78 17.03 -10.55 -34.94
C SER A 78 17.37 -9.10 -34.58
N LEU A 79 16.39 -8.28 -34.19
CA LEU A 79 16.65 -6.92 -33.72
C LEU A 79 17.51 -6.93 -32.45
N SER A 80 17.19 -7.80 -31.49
CA SER A 80 17.92 -7.93 -30.23
C SER A 80 19.39 -8.26 -30.47
N GLU A 81 19.67 -9.19 -31.38
CA GLU A 81 21.04 -9.59 -31.77
C GLU A 81 21.83 -8.43 -32.40
N GLN A 82 21.20 -7.62 -33.26
CA GLN A 82 21.88 -6.46 -33.85
C GLN A 82 22.17 -5.37 -32.82
N LEU A 83 21.24 -5.08 -31.92
CA LEU A 83 21.44 -4.13 -30.82
C LEU A 83 22.55 -4.59 -29.88
N GLU A 84 22.57 -5.87 -29.53
CA GLU A 84 23.65 -6.47 -28.73
C GLU A 84 25.02 -6.31 -29.41
N ASN A 85 25.13 -6.67 -30.68
CA ASN A 85 26.38 -6.55 -31.43
C ASN A 85 26.90 -5.11 -31.51
N LYS A 86 26.00 -4.12 -31.55
CA LYS A 86 26.36 -2.70 -31.63
C LYS A 86 26.74 -2.10 -30.27
N ILE A 87 25.96 -2.37 -29.22
CA ILE A 87 26.15 -1.73 -27.90
C ILE A 87 27.24 -2.49 -27.10
N GLY A 88 27.38 -3.80 -27.32
CA GLY A 88 28.33 -4.69 -26.64
C GLY A 88 27.63 -5.60 -25.63
N ALA A 89 28.04 -6.87 -25.60
CA ALA A 89 27.49 -7.87 -24.67
C ALA A 89 27.98 -7.61 -23.23
N HIS A 90 27.06 -7.67 -22.26
CA HIS A 90 27.41 -7.63 -20.84
C HIS A 90 27.75 -9.05 -20.36
N GLY A 91 28.96 -9.27 -19.85
CA GLY A 91 29.49 -10.61 -19.52
C GLY A 91 28.78 -11.36 -18.37
N GLU A 92 27.74 -10.76 -17.77
CA GLU A 92 27.01 -11.32 -16.62
C GLU A 92 25.58 -11.78 -16.95
N VAL A 93 25.10 -11.61 -18.20
CA VAL A 93 23.73 -11.95 -18.60
C VAL A 93 23.72 -13.18 -19.52
N PHE A 94 23.12 -14.29 -19.09
CA PHE A 94 22.97 -15.50 -19.89
C PHE A 94 21.62 -15.51 -20.63
N GLU A 95 21.69 -15.62 -21.96
CA GLU A 95 20.65 -15.99 -22.95
C GLU A 95 19.18 -15.81 -22.52
N ASP A 96 18.62 -14.62 -22.78
CA ASP A 96 17.18 -14.49 -23.02
C ASP A 96 16.97 -13.62 -24.27
N ARG A 97 16.47 -14.24 -25.35
CA ARG A 97 16.17 -13.54 -26.61
C ARG A 97 14.68 -13.27 -26.68
N ALA A 98 14.32 -12.03 -26.98
CA ALA A 98 12.93 -11.66 -27.20
C ALA A 98 12.36 -12.45 -28.40
N ASN A 99 11.42 -13.36 -28.13
CA ASN A 99 10.73 -14.12 -29.16
C ASN A 99 9.41 -13.45 -29.53
N GLY A 100 9.21 -13.20 -30.83
CA GLY A 100 7.97 -12.63 -31.35
C GLY A 100 8.20 -11.70 -32.52
N LYS A 101 7.11 -11.11 -33.00
CA LYS A 101 7.14 -10.11 -34.06
C LYS A 101 6.56 -8.80 -33.55
N SER A 102 7.05 -7.69 -34.07
CA SER A 102 6.50 -6.35 -33.85
C SER A 102 6.29 -5.64 -35.19
N ARG A 103 5.96 -4.34 -35.18
CA ARG A 103 5.62 -3.58 -36.39
C ARG A 103 6.26 -2.18 -36.43
N LEU A 104 6.48 -1.67 -37.64
CA LEU A 104 7.04 -0.34 -37.89
C LEU A 104 6.10 0.80 -37.52
N PHE A 105 4.82 0.65 -37.81
CA PHE A 105 3.81 1.68 -37.52
C PHE A 105 2.40 1.08 -37.48
N ASP A 106 1.49 1.82 -36.84
CA ASP A 106 0.06 1.58 -36.87
C ASP A 106 -0.65 2.70 -37.66
N ILE A 107 -1.68 2.37 -38.43
CA ILE A 107 -2.52 3.35 -39.14
C ILE A 107 -3.92 2.78 -39.35
N SER A 108 -4.95 3.63 -39.25
CA SER A 108 -6.33 3.25 -39.52
C SER A 108 -6.82 3.70 -40.90
N PHE A 109 -7.78 2.96 -41.45
CA PHE A 109 -8.48 3.21 -42.69
C PHE A 109 -9.99 3.25 -42.43
N ASN A 110 -10.68 4.09 -43.18
CA ASN A 110 -12.15 4.13 -43.18
C ASN A 110 -12.74 2.93 -43.95
N GLU A 111 -14.07 2.87 -44.01
CA GLU A 111 -14.82 1.80 -44.67
C GLU A 111 -14.53 1.66 -46.17
N LEU A 112 -13.98 2.71 -46.80
CA LEU A 112 -13.61 2.77 -48.20
C LEU A 112 -12.14 2.39 -48.47
N GLY A 113 -11.37 2.03 -47.44
CA GLY A 113 -9.93 1.75 -47.58
C GLY A 113 -9.09 3.01 -47.78
N ILE A 114 -9.54 4.17 -47.32
CA ILE A 114 -8.77 5.41 -47.33
C ILE A 114 -8.05 5.60 -45.99
N PRO A 115 -6.72 5.83 -45.98
CA PRO A 115 -5.96 6.03 -44.76
C PRO A 115 -6.40 7.28 -44.00
N GLN A 116 -6.34 7.22 -42.67
CA GLN A 116 -6.67 8.33 -41.76
C GLN A 116 -5.38 8.81 -41.10
N PHE A 117 -4.84 9.94 -41.56
CA PHE A 117 -3.52 10.43 -41.15
C PHE A 117 -3.43 10.72 -39.64
N GLU A 118 -4.53 11.11 -39.00
CA GLU A 118 -4.61 11.38 -37.55
C GLU A 118 -4.37 10.12 -36.71
N SER A 119 -4.53 8.94 -37.32
CA SER A 119 -4.32 7.64 -36.69
C SER A 119 -2.96 7.02 -36.98
N PHE A 120 -2.12 7.67 -37.79
CA PHE A 120 -0.77 7.18 -38.07
C PHE A 120 0.11 7.33 -36.83
N MET A 121 0.71 6.23 -36.40
CA MET A 121 1.61 6.15 -35.25
C MET A 121 2.88 5.43 -35.66
N LEU A 122 4.00 6.16 -35.69
CA LEU A 122 5.32 5.55 -35.89
C LEU A 122 5.76 4.80 -34.63
N SER A 123 6.49 3.69 -34.78
CA SER A 123 7.05 2.94 -33.66
C SER A 123 8.32 3.61 -33.13
N LEU A 124 8.26 4.07 -31.88
CA LEU A 124 9.40 4.68 -31.19
C LEU A 124 10.58 3.71 -31.02
N PRO A 125 10.38 2.41 -30.71
CA PRO A 125 11.48 1.44 -30.71
C PRO A 125 12.20 1.30 -32.04
N VAL A 126 11.47 1.41 -33.16
CA VAL A 126 12.04 1.33 -34.51
C VAL A 126 12.93 2.53 -34.79
N TRP A 127 12.44 3.74 -34.50
CA TRP A 127 13.26 4.93 -34.59
C TRP A 127 14.48 4.86 -33.65
N SER A 128 14.27 4.50 -32.39
CA SER A 128 15.32 4.44 -31.36
C SER A 128 16.42 3.43 -31.71
N ALA A 129 16.04 2.24 -32.17
CA ALA A 129 16.98 1.23 -32.63
C ALA A 129 17.74 1.69 -33.87
N GLY A 130 17.05 2.34 -34.82
CA GLY A 130 17.69 2.93 -36.00
C GLY A 130 18.76 3.97 -35.62
N GLN A 131 18.47 4.85 -34.67
CA GLN A 131 19.45 5.82 -34.15
C GLN A 131 20.68 5.12 -33.56
N ILE A 132 20.47 4.12 -32.69
CA ILE A 132 21.57 3.40 -32.03
C ILE A 132 22.45 2.64 -33.02
N LEU A 133 21.84 1.93 -33.97
CA LEU A 133 22.56 1.07 -34.91
C LEU A 133 23.41 1.88 -35.89
N GLN A 134 22.96 3.07 -36.28
CA GLN A 134 23.61 3.87 -37.30
C GLN A 134 24.77 4.73 -36.82
N HIS A 135 24.74 5.26 -35.60
CA HIS A 135 25.76 6.20 -35.14
C HIS A 135 26.92 5.48 -34.47
N ASP A 136 28.15 5.97 -34.67
CA ASP A 136 29.36 5.43 -34.03
C ASP A 136 29.32 5.59 -32.50
N HIS A 137 28.54 6.55 -32.01
CA HIS A 137 28.35 6.84 -30.59
C HIS A 137 27.23 6.01 -29.92
N GLY A 138 26.54 5.12 -30.65
CA GLY A 138 25.54 4.21 -30.10
C GLY A 138 24.42 4.93 -29.33
N VAL A 139 24.16 4.52 -28.08
CA VAL A 139 23.08 5.02 -27.20
C VAL A 139 23.04 6.54 -27.04
N ILE A 140 24.17 7.24 -27.19
CA ILE A 140 24.28 8.71 -27.11
C ILE A 140 23.32 9.41 -28.09
N SER A 141 23.00 8.76 -29.22
CA SER A 141 22.08 9.29 -30.23
C SER A 141 20.65 9.51 -29.73
N LEU A 142 20.26 8.89 -28.60
CA LEU A 142 18.95 9.11 -28.00
C LEU A 142 18.90 10.41 -27.18
N GLU A 143 20.05 10.91 -26.70
CA GLU A 143 20.13 12.13 -25.89
C GLU A 143 20.46 13.37 -26.71
N GLN A 144 21.34 13.20 -27.71
CA GLN A 144 21.69 14.28 -28.62
C GLN A 144 20.62 14.35 -29.71
N SER A 145 19.99 15.52 -29.87
CA SER A 145 19.05 15.73 -30.98
C SER A 145 19.82 15.64 -32.29
N ILE A 146 19.64 14.53 -32.99
CA ILE A 146 20.17 14.31 -34.33
C ILE A 146 19.00 14.61 -35.29
N PRO A 147 19.11 15.65 -36.13
CA PRO A 147 18.03 16.03 -37.03
C PRO A 147 17.56 14.82 -37.84
N ALA A 148 16.27 14.55 -37.81
CA ALA A 148 15.68 13.49 -38.63
C ALA A 148 15.94 13.74 -40.12
N ASP A 149 16.14 12.66 -40.89
CA ASP A 149 16.15 12.78 -42.35
C ASP A 149 14.71 13.03 -42.85
N LEU A 150 14.40 14.29 -43.10
CA LEU A 150 13.10 14.73 -43.61
C LEU A 150 13.10 14.87 -45.14
N SER A 151 14.19 14.50 -45.82
CA SER A 151 14.29 14.65 -47.27
C SER A 151 13.23 13.84 -48.00
N GLY A 152 12.53 14.46 -48.94
CA GLY A 152 11.49 13.80 -49.72
C GLY A 152 10.17 13.54 -48.97
N LEU A 153 9.99 14.07 -47.75
CA LEU A 153 8.71 14.13 -47.05
C LEU A 153 8.13 15.55 -47.08
N PRO A 154 6.80 15.71 -47.24
CA PRO A 154 6.16 17.02 -47.24
C PRO A 154 6.22 17.67 -45.85
N ALA A 155 6.29 19.01 -45.82
CA ALA A 155 6.25 19.76 -44.57
C ALA A 155 4.84 19.72 -43.97
N PRO A 156 4.69 19.45 -42.65
CA PRO A 156 3.39 19.34 -42.02
C PRO A 156 2.67 20.70 -41.98
N GLY A 157 1.43 20.71 -42.46
CA GLY A 157 0.54 21.87 -42.34
C GLY A 157 -0.09 22.00 -40.96
N ASP A 158 -0.84 23.09 -40.76
CA ASP A 158 -1.50 23.42 -39.48
C ASP A 158 -2.60 22.41 -39.08
N THR A 159 -3.07 21.59 -40.02
CA THR A 159 -4.08 20.55 -39.78
C THR A 159 -3.49 19.27 -39.20
N ILE A 160 -2.15 19.10 -39.21
CA ILE A 160 -1.49 17.92 -38.67
C ILE A 160 -1.40 18.02 -37.14
N PRO A 161 -1.90 17.02 -36.39
CA PRO A 161 -1.80 16.98 -34.94
C PRO A 161 -0.37 17.15 -34.43
N LEU A 162 -0.23 17.80 -33.27
CA LEU A 162 1.04 17.80 -32.55
C LEU A 162 1.30 16.40 -31.98
N VAL A 163 2.55 15.97 -32.07
CA VAL A 163 3.06 14.75 -31.45
C VAL A 163 4.04 15.17 -30.37
N ASP A 164 3.98 14.50 -29.24
CA ASP A 164 4.91 14.69 -28.13
C ASP A 164 5.25 13.29 -27.61
N SER A 165 6.38 12.75 -28.03
CA SER A 165 6.93 11.49 -27.51
C SER A 165 7.98 11.75 -26.43
N GLY A 166 8.32 13.02 -26.22
CA GLY A 166 9.56 13.47 -25.63
C GLY A 166 10.67 13.65 -26.67
N PHE A 167 10.76 12.86 -27.73
CA PHE A 167 11.86 12.98 -28.70
C PHE A 167 11.46 13.89 -29.86
N SER A 168 11.97 15.13 -29.88
CA SER A 168 11.59 16.13 -30.88
C SER A 168 11.83 15.69 -32.33
N ASP A 169 12.90 14.93 -32.58
CA ASP A 169 13.24 14.43 -33.92
C ASP A 169 12.27 13.33 -34.37
N PHE A 170 11.88 12.44 -33.46
CA PHE A 170 10.82 11.45 -33.70
C PHE A 170 9.46 12.12 -33.93
N ASP A 171 9.14 13.14 -33.15
CA ASP A 171 7.88 13.88 -33.25
C ASP A 171 7.78 14.60 -34.60
N GLN A 172 8.85 15.25 -35.03
CA GLN A 172 8.94 15.85 -36.36
C GLN A 172 8.76 14.80 -37.46
N LEU A 173 9.54 13.71 -37.42
CA LEU A 173 9.45 12.66 -38.42
C LEU A 173 8.03 12.08 -38.52
N THR A 174 7.39 11.83 -37.38
CA THR A 174 6.01 11.33 -37.32
C THR A 174 5.04 12.31 -37.97
N ARG A 175 5.15 13.61 -37.68
CA ARG A 175 4.29 14.64 -38.29
C ARG A 175 4.47 14.76 -39.80
N HIS A 176 5.70 14.61 -40.29
CA HIS A 176 5.98 14.58 -41.73
C HIS A 176 5.36 13.34 -42.41
N PHE A 177 5.39 12.17 -41.76
CA PHE A 177 4.66 11.00 -42.25
C PHE A 177 3.14 11.19 -42.20
N MET A 178 2.59 11.79 -41.15
CA MET A 178 1.16 12.13 -41.10
C MET A 178 0.76 13.04 -42.27
N GLN A 179 1.58 14.05 -42.59
CA GLN A 179 1.33 14.90 -43.74
C GLN A 179 1.38 14.11 -45.05
N TRP A 180 2.39 13.26 -45.23
CA TRP A 180 2.49 12.39 -46.41
C TRP A 180 1.24 11.51 -46.57
N VAL A 181 0.77 10.90 -45.47
CA VAL A 181 -0.45 10.09 -45.47
C VAL A 181 -1.68 10.94 -45.80
N ALA A 182 -1.75 12.19 -45.34
CA ALA A 182 -2.85 13.10 -45.65
C ALA A 182 -2.90 13.45 -47.15
N ASP A 183 -1.75 13.72 -47.74
CA ASP A 183 -1.61 14.02 -49.17
C ASP A 183 -2.01 12.79 -50.02
N GLU A 184 -1.52 11.59 -49.65
CA GLU A 184 -1.88 10.34 -50.30
C GLU A 184 -3.37 9.99 -50.16
N ALA A 185 -3.96 10.21 -48.98
CA ALA A 185 -5.39 10.03 -48.76
C ALA A 185 -6.21 10.93 -49.71
N PHE A 186 -5.78 12.18 -49.89
CA PHE A 186 -6.40 13.11 -50.83
C PHE A 186 -6.26 12.64 -52.28
N HIS A 187 -5.09 12.15 -52.67
CA HIS A 187 -4.85 11.60 -54.01
C HIS A 187 -5.74 10.39 -54.30
N LEU A 188 -5.82 9.42 -53.38
CA LEU A 188 -6.68 8.24 -53.50
C LEU A 188 -8.15 8.63 -53.64
N GLN A 189 -8.63 9.55 -52.80
CA GLN A 189 -10.01 10.06 -52.88
C GLN A 189 -10.30 10.74 -54.22
N LYS A 190 -9.38 11.58 -54.70
CA LYS A 190 -9.52 12.30 -55.97
C LYS A 190 -9.57 11.35 -57.17
N GLN A 191 -8.82 10.26 -57.12
CA GLN A 191 -8.77 9.24 -58.17
C GLN A 191 -9.83 8.15 -58.02
N GLN A 192 -10.68 8.22 -56.97
CA GLN A 192 -11.63 7.15 -56.60
C GLN A 192 -10.96 5.79 -56.43
N GLN A 193 -9.71 5.81 -55.95
CA GLN A 193 -8.93 4.62 -55.61
C GLN A 193 -8.92 4.42 -54.10
N LYS A 194 -8.48 3.24 -53.68
CA LYS A 194 -8.28 2.86 -52.28
C LYS A 194 -6.85 2.39 -52.08
N ALA A 195 -6.36 2.43 -50.85
CA ALA A 195 -5.04 1.90 -50.56
C ALA A 195 -5.02 0.38 -50.77
N ASP A 196 -4.02 -0.08 -51.51
CA ASP A 196 -3.74 -1.49 -51.76
C ASP A 196 -2.47 -1.94 -51.01
N LEU A 197 -2.11 -3.22 -51.16
CA LEU A 197 -0.94 -3.77 -50.49
C LEU A 197 0.38 -3.10 -50.97
N PRO A 198 0.58 -2.83 -52.28
CA PRO A 198 1.70 -2.00 -52.75
C PRO A 198 1.80 -0.61 -52.09
N TRP A 199 0.68 0.07 -51.85
CA TRP A 199 0.66 1.35 -51.13
C TRP A 199 1.21 1.18 -49.70
N MET A 200 0.78 0.13 -48.98
CA MET A 200 1.27 -0.18 -47.64
C MET A 200 2.79 -0.45 -47.62
N ILE A 201 3.27 -1.24 -48.58
CA ILE A 201 4.70 -1.57 -48.72
C ILE A 201 5.51 -0.30 -49.00
N THR A 202 4.99 0.59 -49.86
CA THR A 202 5.66 1.86 -50.18
C THR A 202 5.83 2.74 -48.94
N LEU A 203 4.79 2.84 -48.10
CA LEU A 203 4.90 3.55 -46.82
C LEU A 203 5.90 2.87 -45.88
N ALA A 204 5.89 1.53 -45.79
CA ALA A 204 6.83 0.78 -44.96
C ALA A 204 8.29 0.97 -45.39
N GLU A 205 8.60 0.93 -46.69
CA GLU A 205 9.94 1.19 -47.22
C GLU A 205 10.41 2.62 -46.91
N ARG A 206 9.52 3.62 -47.05
CA ARG A 206 9.84 4.99 -46.65
C ARG A 206 10.12 5.09 -45.15
N VAL A 207 9.34 4.41 -44.32
CA VAL A 207 9.59 4.36 -42.87
C VAL A 207 10.95 3.71 -42.59
N LEU A 208 11.29 2.58 -43.22
CA LEU A 208 12.61 1.94 -43.06
C LEU A 208 13.76 2.87 -43.44
N GLU A 209 13.65 3.54 -44.59
CA GLU A 209 14.65 4.50 -45.07
C GLU A 209 14.85 5.64 -44.06
N LYS A 210 13.76 6.29 -43.61
CA LYS A 210 13.86 7.49 -42.77
C LYS A 210 14.14 7.20 -41.31
N THR A 211 13.68 6.05 -40.81
CA THR A 211 14.06 5.56 -39.47
C THR A 211 15.38 4.85 -39.46
N ARG A 212 15.97 4.58 -40.65
CA ARG A 212 17.28 3.95 -40.76
C ARG A 212 17.33 2.55 -40.14
N PHE A 213 16.15 1.93 -40.03
CA PHE A 213 15.96 0.63 -39.41
C PHE A 213 16.38 -0.50 -40.36
N PRO A 214 17.04 -1.57 -39.86
CA PRO A 214 17.67 -2.57 -40.74
C PRO A 214 16.65 -3.44 -41.48
N HIS A 215 16.73 -3.50 -42.81
CA HIS A 215 15.91 -4.42 -43.62
C HIS A 215 16.10 -5.90 -43.24
N SER A 216 17.26 -6.28 -42.73
CA SER A 216 17.60 -7.67 -42.38
C SER A 216 16.76 -8.25 -41.24
N VAL A 217 16.10 -7.42 -40.41
CA VAL A 217 15.21 -7.90 -39.34
C VAL A 217 13.76 -8.08 -39.79
N MET A 218 13.41 -7.64 -40.99
CA MET A 218 12.04 -7.65 -41.49
C MET A 218 11.55 -9.06 -41.78
N ASP A 219 10.26 -9.30 -41.55
CA ASP A 219 9.64 -10.58 -41.86
C ASP A 219 9.54 -10.80 -43.37
N SER A 220 10.04 -11.94 -43.84
CA SER A 220 10.05 -12.27 -45.27
C SER A 220 8.69 -12.72 -45.84
N ARG A 221 7.68 -12.94 -44.99
CA ARG A 221 6.37 -13.47 -45.40
C ARG A 221 5.22 -12.52 -45.11
N LEU A 222 5.22 -11.91 -43.92
CA LEU A 222 4.11 -11.13 -43.39
C LEU A 222 4.34 -9.63 -43.59
N VAL A 223 3.39 -8.96 -44.25
CA VAL A 223 3.46 -7.51 -44.48
C VAL A 223 2.81 -6.74 -43.33
N CYS A 224 1.60 -7.16 -42.93
CA CYS A 224 0.85 -6.48 -41.89
C CYS A 224 -0.19 -7.40 -41.21
N LEU A 225 -0.74 -6.91 -40.11
CA LEU A 225 -1.97 -7.43 -39.49
C LEU A 225 -3.04 -6.35 -39.52
N VAL A 226 -4.26 -6.70 -39.96
CA VAL A 226 -5.39 -5.77 -40.05
C VAL A 226 -6.48 -6.17 -39.07
N LYS A 227 -6.77 -5.30 -38.11
CA LYS A 227 -7.88 -5.42 -37.16
C LYS A 227 -9.10 -4.69 -37.72
N CYS A 228 -10.27 -5.31 -37.65
CA CYS A 228 -11.51 -4.74 -38.13
C CYS A 228 -12.44 -4.47 -36.95
N THR A 229 -12.91 -3.22 -36.81
CA THR A 229 -13.85 -2.82 -35.76
C THR A 229 -15.05 -2.10 -36.37
N GLN A 230 -16.21 -2.20 -35.71
CA GLN A 230 -17.42 -1.51 -36.15
C GLN A 230 -17.59 -0.20 -35.39
N VAL A 231 -17.58 0.93 -36.10
CA VAL A 231 -17.74 2.30 -35.55
C VAL A 231 -19.05 2.93 -36.03
N LYS A 232 -19.58 3.93 -35.32
CA LYS A 232 -20.79 4.64 -35.77
C LYS A 232 -20.57 5.31 -37.13
N ALA A 233 -21.52 5.15 -38.05
CA ALA A 233 -21.50 5.80 -39.35
C ALA A 233 -21.46 7.33 -39.20
N PRO A 234 -20.71 8.05 -40.06
CA PRO A 234 -20.77 9.50 -40.13
C PRO A 234 -22.22 9.98 -40.34
N LYS A 235 -22.63 11.08 -39.70
CA LYS A 235 -23.94 11.67 -39.99
C LYS A 235 -23.95 12.14 -41.45
N PRO A 236 -24.96 11.77 -42.27
CA PRO A 236 -25.05 12.28 -43.62
C PRO A 236 -25.16 13.81 -43.55
N VAL A 237 -24.30 14.49 -44.33
CA VAL A 237 -24.40 15.94 -44.54
C VAL A 237 -25.72 16.17 -45.27
N GLY A 238 -26.56 17.02 -44.70
CA GLY A 238 -27.97 17.15 -45.07
C GLY A 238 -28.19 17.42 -46.56
N ASP A 239 -29.01 16.56 -47.16
CA ASP A 239 -29.62 16.76 -48.47
C ASP A 239 -30.77 17.76 -48.30
N SER A 240 -30.58 19.01 -48.73
CA SER A 240 -31.62 20.04 -48.71
C SER A 240 -32.57 19.82 -49.90
N GLY A 241 -33.63 19.04 -49.69
CA GLY A 241 -34.79 18.95 -50.59
C GLY A 241 -35.74 20.16 -50.45
N PRO A 242 -36.43 20.60 -51.53
CA PRO A 242 -37.11 21.90 -51.58
C PRO A 242 -38.53 21.83 -51.02
N GLY A 243 -38.92 22.78 -50.17
CA GLY A 243 -40.30 22.88 -49.69
C GLY A 243 -40.55 23.97 -48.63
N ASN A 244 -40.80 25.19 -49.11
CA ASN A 244 -41.61 26.26 -48.51
C ASN A 244 -41.58 26.49 -46.98
N LYS A 245 -41.03 27.63 -46.55
CA LYS A 245 -41.85 28.82 -46.22
C LYS A 245 -40.97 30.08 -46.09
N ILE A 246 -41.44 31.10 -46.79
CA ILE A 246 -40.88 32.44 -46.90
C ILE A 246 -41.13 33.20 -45.58
N SER A 247 -40.07 33.74 -44.99
CA SER A 247 -40.13 34.96 -44.18
C SER A 247 -38.86 35.77 -44.43
N THR A 248 -39.06 37.01 -44.84
CA THR A 248 -38.09 37.99 -45.32
C THR A 248 -37.10 38.49 -44.25
N PRO A 249 -35.93 39.02 -44.64
CA PRO A 249 -34.78 39.24 -43.77
C PRO A 249 -34.73 40.66 -43.18
N ARG A 250 -34.17 40.81 -41.98
CA ARG A 250 -33.60 42.08 -41.50
C ARG A 250 -32.08 42.00 -41.56
N SER A 251 -31.51 42.93 -42.32
CA SER A 251 -30.11 43.09 -42.66
C SER A 251 -29.25 43.49 -41.46
N GLY A 252 -28.16 42.75 -41.23
CA GLY A 252 -27.09 43.17 -40.33
C GLY A 252 -26.17 42.05 -39.89
N ASP A 253 -25.63 41.23 -40.80
CA ASP A 253 -24.49 40.36 -40.48
C ASP A 253 -23.55 40.19 -41.69
N LYS A 254 -22.25 40.20 -41.37
CA LYS A 254 -21.09 40.05 -42.26
C LYS A 254 -20.98 38.61 -42.78
N PRO A 255 -20.24 38.36 -43.88
CA PRO A 255 -20.17 37.04 -44.48
C PRO A 255 -19.30 36.10 -43.63
N GLU A 256 -19.89 34.99 -43.17
CA GLU A 256 -19.15 33.83 -42.68
C GLU A 256 -18.53 33.09 -43.88
N GLU A 257 -17.20 33.14 -43.98
CA GLU A 257 -16.41 32.18 -44.76
C GLU A 257 -16.45 30.83 -44.03
N GLY A 258 -17.38 29.97 -44.44
CA GLY A 258 -17.43 28.58 -44.02
C GLY A 258 -16.85 27.66 -45.09
N GLU A 259 -15.71 27.00 -44.80
CA GLU A 259 -15.38 25.73 -45.43
C GLU A 259 -14.83 24.69 -44.42
N LYS A 260 -15.62 23.62 -44.27
CA LYS A 260 -15.27 22.19 -44.42
C LYS A 260 -14.83 21.30 -43.23
N LYS A 261 -15.59 20.19 -43.20
CA LYS A 261 -15.28 18.77 -42.92
C LYS A 261 -15.28 18.29 -41.47
N SER A 262 -16.40 17.69 -41.07
CA SER A 262 -16.50 16.74 -39.96
C SER A 262 -16.42 15.28 -40.46
N SER A 263 -15.21 14.79 -40.74
CA SER A 263 -14.92 13.36 -40.57
C SER A 263 -14.86 13.10 -39.06
N VAL A 264 -15.42 11.99 -38.59
CA VAL A 264 -15.25 11.57 -37.19
C VAL A 264 -13.78 11.24 -37.00
N ALA A 265 -13.00 12.18 -36.47
CA ALA A 265 -11.57 12.05 -36.23
C ALA A 265 -11.27 10.68 -35.59
N ALA A 266 -10.47 9.88 -36.28
CA ALA A 266 -9.99 8.62 -35.77
C ALA A 266 -8.87 8.93 -34.76
N ALA A 267 -9.17 8.87 -33.47
CA ALA A 267 -8.12 8.81 -32.47
C ALA A 267 -7.33 7.50 -32.67
N PRO A 268 -6.00 7.52 -32.59
CA PRO A 268 -5.18 6.31 -32.69
C PRO A 268 -5.57 5.31 -31.60
N ASP A 269 -5.61 4.02 -31.96
CA ASP A 269 -5.69 2.95 -30.97
C ASP A 269 -4.43 2.99 -30.11
N ASP A 270 -4.65 3.02 -28.81
CA ASP A 270 -3.91 3.89 -27.91
C ASP A 270 -2.60 3.29 -27.39
N LEU A 271 -1.87 2.48 -28.18
CA LEU A 271 -0.89 1.53 -27.62
C LEU A 271 0.53 1.53 -28.19
N LEU A 272 0.86 1.95 -29.42
CA LEU A 272 2.19 1.60 -30.01
C LEU A 272 3.45 2.06 -29.23
N ASN A 273 3.43 3.22 -28.57
CA ASN A 273 4.59 3.84 -27.91
C ASN A 273 4.41 3.95 -26.38
N SER A 274 5.52 3.95 -25.62
CA SER A 274 5.48 4.06 -24.16
C SER A 274 4.89 5.39 -23.67
N PHE A 275 4.01 5.33 -22.66
CA PHE A 275 3.39 6.50 -22.03
C PHE A 275 4.25 7.14 -20.94
N PHE A 276 5.32 6.47 -20.53
CA PHE A 276 6.12 6.87 -19.37
C PHE A 276 7.22 7.86 -19.72
N ILE A 277 7.64 7.96 -20.98
CA ILE A 277 8.82 8.74 -21.38
C ILE A 277 8.68 10.23 -21.05
N GLN A 278 7.54 10.83 -21.39
CA GLN A 278 7.26 12.22 -21.02
C GLN A 278 7.27 12.40 -19.50
N GLU A 279 6.64 11.47 -18.79
CA GLU A 279 6.54 11.51 -17.33
C GLU A 279 7.93 11.40 -16.70
N LEU A 280 8.77 10.49 -17.15
CA LEU A 280 10.15 10.32 -16.68
C LEU A 280 11.00 11.57 -16.89
N ARG A 281 10.83 12.29 -18.01
CA ARG A 281 11.51 13.58 -18.23
C ARG A 281 11.01 14.66 -17.28
N GLN A 282 9.70 14.71 -17.03
CA GLN A 282 9.13 15.64 -16.04
C GLN A 282 9.67 15.34 -14.64
N LEU A 283 9.74 14.07 -14.26
CA LEU A 283 10.32 13.62 -12.99
C LEU A 283 11.81 13.95 -12.89
N GLY A 284 12.59 13.71 -13.95
CA GLY A 284 14.01 14.06 -14.00
C GLY A 284 14.25 15.57 -13.86
N ALA A 285 13.39 16.40 -14.47
CA ALA A 285 13.43 17.85 -14.32
C ALA A 285 12.99 18.30 -12.91
N ALA A 286 11.97 17.66 -12.34
CA ALA A 286 11.52 17.92 -10.98
C ALA A 286 12.61 17.56 -9.96
N TRP A 287 13.27 16.41 -10.11
CA TRP A 287 14.40 15.98 -9.30
C TRP A 287 15.57 16.97 -9.36
N ALA A 288 15.92 17.43 -10.57
CA ALA A 288 16.98 18.42 -10.77
C ALA A 288 16.68 19.74 -10.05
N ARG A 289 15.41 20.19 -10.06
CA ARG A 289 14.93 21.39 -9.36
C ARG A 289 14.68 21.18 -7.86
N LYS A 290 14.80 19.94 -7.34
CA LYS A 290 14.40 19.53 -5.99
C LYS A 290 12.91 19.77 -5.70
N ASP A 291 12.09 19.72 -6.74
CA ASP A 291 10.63 19.89 -6.69
C ASP A 291 9.94 18.52 -6.58
N VAL A 292 10.25 17.79 -5.51
CA VAL A 292 9.77 16.44 -5.24
C VAL A 292 9.28 16.31 -3.81
N GLY A 293 8.37 15.36 -3.55
CA GLY A 293 7.84 15.07 -2.21
C GLY A 293 8.72 14.06 -1.44
N PRO A 294 8.59 13.94 -0.11
CA PRO A 294 9.39 13.01 0.70
C PRO A 294 9.28 11.55 0.24
N GLY A 295 8.06 11.06 -0.05
CA GLY A 295 7.84 9.67 -0.49
C GLY A 295 8.56 9.33 -1.80
N PHE A 296 8.48 10.22 -2.79
CA PHE A 296 9.23 10.05 -4.04
C PHE A 296 10.74 10.17 -3.83
N SER A 297 11.18 11.08 -2.96
CA SER A 297 12.58 11.26 -2.66
C SER A 297 13.20 10.04 -1.98
N GLU A 298 12.49 9.43 -1.04
CA GLU A 298 12.90 8.20 -0.39
C GLU A 298 12.96 7.03 -1.38
N TYR A 299 11.93 6.88 -2.23
CA TYR A 299 11.90 5.85 -3.26
C TYR A 299 13.08 5.96 -4.24
N MET A 300 13.35 7.17 -4.74
CA MET A 300 14.47 7.40 -5.66
C MET A 300 15.85 7.30 -4.99
N SER A 301 15.91 7.42 -3.67
CA SER A 301 17.16 7.36 -2.89
C SER A 301 17.40 5.99 -2.25
N ALA A 302 16.47 5.04 -2.38
CA ALA A 302 16.37 3.84 -1.56
C ALA A 302 17.63 2.96 -1.55
N ILE A 303 18.34 2.86 -2.67
CA ILE A 303 19.55 2.04 -2.81
C ILE A 303 20.82 2.81 -2.46
N SER A 304 20.76 4.14 -2.42
CA SER A 304 21.95 4.98 -2.23
C SER A 304 22.33 5.18 -0.75
N GLU A 305 21.55 4.64 0.18
CA GLU A 305 21.78 4.73 1.64
C GLU A 305 21.96 3.33 2.26
N PRO A 306 23.14 2.70 2.09
CA PRO A 306 23.38 1.33 2.54
C PRO A 306 23.37 1.13 4.07
N GLU A 307 23.50 2.20 4.87
CA GLU A 307 23.61 2.15 6.35
C GLU A 307 22.30 2.48 7.10
N ARG A 308 21.12 2.24 6.50
CA ARG A 308 19.86 2.46 7.21
C ARG A 308 19.72 1.53 8.43
N PRO A 309 19.33 2.03 9.61
CA PRO A 309 19.14 1.19 10.79
C PRO A 309 17.94 0.27 10.59
N ARG A 310 18.22 -1.03 10.46
CA ARG A 310 17.21 -2.07 10.26
C ARG A 310 16.80 -2.72 11.58
N VAL A 311 15.50 -2.91 11.76
CA VAL A 311 14.85 -3.60 12.87
C VAL A 311 14.26 -4.88 12.32
N ASP A 312 14.94 -6.00 12.56
CA ASP A 312 14.45 -7.33 12.16
C ASP A 312 13.31 -7.77 13.09
N ILE A 313 12.09 -7.87 12.57
CA ILE A 313 10.90 -8.28 13.33
C ILE A 313 10.99 -9.70 13.91
N ARG A 314 11.96 -10.50 13.47
CA ARG A 314 12.22 -11.86 14.00
C ARG A 314 13.19 -11.86 15.19
N SER A 315 13.88 -10.74 15.44
CA SER A 315 14.78 -10.57 16.58
C SER A 315 14.02 -10.23 17.87
N SER A 316 14.65 -10.44 19.03
CA SER A 316 14.07 -10.05 20.33
C SER A 316 13.69 -8.57 20.37
N ASP A 317 14.59 -7.71 19.89
CA ASP A 317 14.41 -6.26 19.92
C ASP A 317 13.32 -5.82 18.94
N GLY A 318 13.24 -6.47 17.78
CA GLY A 318 12.17 -6.25 16.81
C GLY A 318 10.81 -6.69 17.30
N LEU A 319 10.73 -7.78 18.08
CA LEU A 319 9.48 -8.19 18.74
C LEU A 319 9.06 -7.20 19.81
N SER A 320 9.98 -6.74 20.66
CA SER A 320 9.69 -5.68 21.65
C SER A 320 9.19 -4.41 20.97
N PHE A 321 9.82 -4.01 19.85
CA PHE A 321 9.35 -2.91 19.03
C PHE A 321 7.93 -3.17 18.50
N ALA A 322 7.65 -4.36 17.95
CA ALA A 322 6.34 -4.70 17.41
C ALA A 322 5.23 -4.61 18.47
N PHE A 323 5.46 -5.11 19.69
CA PHE A 323 4.47 -4.98 20.78
C PHE A 323 4.19 -3.54 21.18
N GLN A 324 5.20 -2.66 21.19
CA GLN A 324 4.99 -1.23 21.41
C GLN A 324 4.13 -0.60 20.29
N ARG A 325 4.28 -1.07 19.06
CA ARG A 325 3.48 -0.59 17.92
C ARG A 325 2.08 -1.20 17.83
N LEU A 326 1.84 -2.30 18.53
CA LEU A 326 0.53 -2.93 18.63
C LEU A 326 -0.33 -2.38 19.78
N LEU A 327 0.22 -1.48 20.61
CA LEU A 327 -0.53 -0.87 21.71
C LEU A 327 -1.83 -0.21 21.21
N PRO A 328 -2.93 -0.24 22.01
CA PRO A 328 -4.21 0.32 21.63
C PRO A 328 -4.15 1.79 21.22
N ALA A 329 -3.22 2.56 21.77
CA ALA A 329 -3.00 3.97 21.42
C ALA A 329 -2.49 4.19 19.98
N GLN A 330 -1.95 3.15 19.33
CA GLN A 330 -1.32 3.26 18.01
C GLN A 330 -2.28 2.92 16.85
N ALA A 331 -3.40 2.25 17.14
CA ALA A 331 -4.34 1.83 16.10
C ALA A 331 -5.19 3.01 15.57
N PRO A 332 -5.54 3.04 14.27
CA PRO A 332 -6.48 4.04 13.76
C PRO A 332 -7.85 3.94 14.43
N ALA A 333 -8.62 5.03 14.43
CA ALA A 333 -9.95 5.07 15.03
C ALA A 333 -10.96 4.18 14.29
N GLY A 334 -11.06 4.32 12.98
CA GLY A 334 -11.90 3.45 12.14
C GLY A 334 -11.28 2.07 11.91
N ALA A 335 -12.13 1.06 11.72
CA ALA A 335 -11.75 -0.27 11.26
C ALA A 335 -12.74 -0.76 10.22
N TRP A 336 -12.27 -1.56 9.26
CA TRP A 336 -13.19 -2.16 8.29
C TRP A 336 -14.00 -3.29 8.95
N PRO A 337 -15.32 -3.42 8.68
CA PRO A 337 -16.12 -4.49 9.26
C PRO A 337 -15.62 -5.87 8.81
N SER A 338 -15.24 -6.73 9.74
CA SER A 338 -14.68 -8.04 9.42
C SER A 338 -15.11 -9.13 10.40
N GLN A 339 -15.32 -10.34 9.88
CA GLN A 339 -15.64 -11.51 10.69
C GLN A 339 -14.50 -11.85 11.66
N TYR A 340 -13.25 -11.64 11.23
CA TYR A 340 -12.07 -11.95 12.02
C TYR A 340 -11.20 -10.70 12.22
N PRO A 341 -10.52 -10.57 13.37
CA PRO A 341 -9.54 -9.51 13.59
C PRO A 341 -8.34 -9.63 12.65
N LEU A 342 -7.64 -8.51 12.47
CA LEU A 342 -6.31 -8.53 11.88
C LEU A 342 -5.36 -9.33 12.78
N ALA A 343 -4.58 -10.21 12.16
CA ALA A 343 -3.51 -10.93 12.84
C ALA A 343 -2.35 -10.00 13.23
N PHE A 344 -1.44 -10.48 14.05
CA PHE A 344 -0.27 -9.74 14.58
C PHE A 344 0.44 -8.87 13.52
N SER A 345 0.97 -9.46 12.45
CA SER A 345 1.71 -8.71 11.41
C SER A 345 0.81 -7.75 10.60
N GLN A 346 -0.47 -8.10 10.40
CA GLN A 346 -1.42 -7.26 9.70
C GLN A 346 -1.75 -6.00 10.50
N GLN A 347 -2.05 -6.15 11.80
CA GLN A 347 -2.34 -5.02 12.69
C GLN A 347 -1.10 -4.15 12.89
N LEU A 348 0.09 -4.75 12.99
CA LEU A 348 1.36 -4.02 13.05
C LEU A 348 1.55 -3.13 11.81
N ALA A 349 1.29 -3.68 10.62
CA ALA A 349 1.40 -2.94 9.36
C ALA A 349 0.38 -1.78 9.30
N VAL A 350 -0.89 -2.00 9.67
CA VAL A 350 -1.90 -0.90 9.72
C VAL A 350 -1.47 0.19 10.69
N ASN A 351 -1.01 -0.17 11.89
CA ASN A 351 -0.58 0.80 12.90
C ASN A 351 0.62 1.61 12.42
N GLU A 352 1.62 0.97 11.81
CA GLU A 352 2.80 1.68 11.30
C GLU A 352 2.49 2.56 10.08
N ILE A 353 1.63 2.10 9.15
CA ILE A 353 1.13 2.93 8.03
C ILE A 353 0.45 4.18 8.60
N TRP A 354 -0.48 4.00 9.55
CA TRP A 354 -1.22 5.12 10.12
C TRP A 354 -0.30 6.06 10.89
N ARG A 355 0.54 5.54 11.78
CA ARG A 355 1.44 6.35 12.62
C ARG A 355 2.45 7.16 11.80
N ARG A 356 3.01 6.57 10.73
CA ARG A 356 4.02 7.25 9.90
C ARG A 356 3.41 8.19 8.88
N ASN A 357 2.25 7.83 8.32
CA ASN A 357 1.74 8.52 7.14
C ASN A 357 0.41 9.25 7.34
N ALA A 358 -0.31 9.12 8.47
CA ALA A 358 -1.58 9.84 8.66
C ALA A 358 -1.40 11.36 8.45
N ASP A 359 -0.40 11.94 9.11
CA ASP A 359 -0.17 13.39 9.11
C ASP A 359 1.10 13.82 8.35
N GLN A 360 1.85 12.87 7.80
CA GLN A 360 3.12 13.14 7.11
C GLN A 360 3.19 12.45 5.74
N ALA A 361 3.70 13.20 4.75
CA ALA A 361 4.01 12.64 3.44
C ALA A 361 5.17 11.63 3.53
N GLY A 362 5.14 10.57 2.74
CA GLY A 362 6.15 9.51 2.80
C GLY A 362 5.75 8.23 2.06
N ILE A 363 6.60 7.21 2.18
CA ILE A 363 6.39 5.88 1.59
C ILE A 363 6.51 4.79 2.65
N PHE A 364 5.67 3.76 2.55
CA PHE A 364 5.70 2.59 3.42
C PHE A 364 5.54 1.32 2.60
N ALA A 365 6.41 0.33 2.80
CA ALA A 365 6.36 -0.93 2.08
C ALA A 365 5.90 -2.08 2.99
N VAL A 366 5.03 -2.92 2.45
CA VAL A 366 4.51 -4.14 3.07
C VAL A 366 4.73 -5.32 2.14
N ASN A 367 5.51 -6.28 2.59
CA ASN A 367 5.64 -7.55 1.92
C ASN A 367 4.42 -8.43 2.23
N GLY A 368 3.66 -8.75 1.20
CA GLY A 368 2.44 -9.55 1.30
C GLY A 368 2.54 -10.83 0.47
N PRO A 369 3.02 -11.95 1.05
CA PRO A 369 2.96 -13.26 0.41
C PRO A 369 1.53 -13.66 -0.05
N PRO A 370 1.38 -14.69 -0.90
CA PRO A 370 0.05 -15.20 -1.27
C PRO A 370 -0.75 -15.58 -0.02
N GLY A 371 -2.05 -15.26 -0.01
CA GLY A 371 -2.96 -15.71 1.05
C GLY A 371 -2.75 -15.09 2.45
N THR A 372 -1.91 -14.07 2.60
CA THR A 372 -1.64 -13.40 3.89
C THR A 372 -2.51 -12.19 4.19
N GLY A 373 -3.52 -11.91 3.35
CA GLY A 373 -4.54 -10.88 3.61
C GLY A 373 -4.17 -9.44 3.20
N LYS A 374 -3.45 -9.26 2.08
CA LYS A 374 -3.15 -7.93 1.49
C LYS A 374 -4.40 -7.04 1.35
N THR A 375 -5.49 -7.55 0.77
CA THR A 375 -6.74 -6.79 0.62
C THR A 375 -7.35 -6.41 1.96
N THR A 376 -7.23 -7.28 2.98
CA THR A 376 -7.71 -6.98 4.34
C THR A 376 -6.95 -5.80 4.94
N LEU A 377 -5.63 -5.74 4.76
CA LEU A 377 -4.83 -4.58 5.16
C LEU A 377 -5.31 -3.28 4.48
N LEU A 378 -5.52 -3.32 3.17
CA LEU A 378 -5.95 -2.15 2.40
C LEU A 378 -7.33 -1.65 2.85
N ARG A 379 -8.26 -2.57 3.17
CA ARG A 379 -9.59 -2.25 3.70
C ARG A 379 -9.53 -1.42 4.99
N ASP A 380 -8.68 -1.80 5.93
CA ASP A 380 -8.52 -1.06 7.19
C ASP A 380 -7.89 0.33 6.98
N VAL A 381 -6.95 0.47 6.04
CA VAL A 381 -6.40 1.79 5.66
C VAL A 381 -7.52 2.68 5.07
N VAL A 382 -8.35 2.14 4.18
CA VAL A 382 -9.51 2.88 3.62
C VAL A 382 -10.47 3.30 4.74
N ALA A 383 -10.80 2.41 5.67
CA ALA A 383 -11.68 2.73 6.79
C ALA A 383 -11.12 3.85 7.68
N ALA A 384 -9.82 3.83 7.94
CA ALA A 384 -9.14 4.87 8.72
C ALA A 384 -9.19 6.25 8.03
N VAL A 385 -8.88 6.31 6.71
CA VAL A 385 -8.93 7.56 5.94
C VAL A 385 -10.34 8.13 5.85
N VAL A 386 -11.35 7.30 5.58
CA VAL A 386 -12.75 7.73 5.52
C VAL A 386 -13.22 8.23 6.89
N THR A 387 -12.83 7.56 7.97
CA THR A 387 -13.18 7.99 9.34
C THR A 387 -12.54 9.33 9.68
N GLN A 388 -11.26 9.54 9.37
CA GLN A 388 -10.57 10.82 9.58
C GLN A 388 -11.22 11.95 8.77
N ARG A 389 -11.64 11.68 7.53
CA ARG A 389 -12.33 12.66 6.68
C ARG A 389 -13.70 13.06 7.24
N ALA A 390 -14.46 12.11 7.81
CA ALA A 390 -15.74 12.42 8.46
C ALA A 390 -15.55 13.42 9.61
N THR A 391 -14.50 13.25 10.43
CA THR A 391 -14.15 14.24 11.46
C THR A 391 -13.93 15.63 10.86
N GLY A 392 -13.19 15.73 9.75
CA GLY A 392 -12.97 16.99 9.03
C GLY A 392 -14.27 17.62 8.51
N LEU A 393 -15.19 16.83 7.96
CA LEU A 393 -16.51 17.30 7.50
C LEU A 393 -17.36 17.85 8.65
N ILE A 394 -17.36 17.16 9.80
CA ILE A 394 -18.12 17.58 10.99
C ILE A 394 -17.59 18.91 11.54
N SER A 395 -16.27 19.04 11.66
CA SER A 395 -15.63 20.24 12.21
C SER A 395 -15.79 21.48 11.33
N HIS A 396 -15.95 21.32 10.01
CA HIS A 396 -15.91 22.42 9.05
C HIS A 396 -17.16 22.54 8.16
N ILE A 397 -18.31 22.04 8.59
CA ILE A 397 -19.54 22.00 7.76
C ILE A 397 -19.90 23.34 7.09
N ASN A 398 -19.83 24.45 7.83
CA ASN A 398 -20.21 25.78 7.34
C ASN A 398 -19.19 26.40 6.38
N GLU A 399 -17.97 25.86 6.36
CA GLU A 399 -16.83 26.36 5.57
C GLU A 399 -16.31 25.29 4.60
N ALA A 400 -17.03 24.17 4.47
CA ALA A 400 -16.62 23.01 3.70
C ALA A 400 -16.40 23.35 2.21
N PHE A 401 -17.15 24.35 1.72
CA PHE A 401 -17.03 24.92 0.39
C PHE A 401 -16.76 26.42 0.45
N SER A 402 -15.89 26.91 -0.44
CA SER A 402 -15.71 28.35 -0.66
C SER A 402 -16.91 28.95 -1.40
N ALA A 403 -16.91 30.28 -1.56
CA ALA A 403 -17.80 30.93 -2.52
C ALA A 403 -17.64 30.34 -3.94
N LYS A 404 -18.75 30.34 -4.69
CA LYS A 404 -18.83 29.85 -6.08
C LYS A 404 -17.83 30.59 -6.97
N LYS A 405 -17.05 29.82 -7.73
CA LYS A 405 -16.13 30.31 -8.77
C LYS A 405 -16.52 29.72 -10.12
N ALA A 406 -15.91 30.23 -11.19
CA ALA A 406 -16.07 29.68 -12.53
C ALA A 406 -14.73 29.66 -13.26
N ILE A 407 -14.53 28.63 -14.09
CA ILE A 407 -13.38 28.50 -14.97
C ILE A 407 -13.85 28.34 -16.41
N LYS A 408 -13.14 28.96 -17.36
CA LYS A 408 -13.41 28.77 -18.78
C LYS A 408 -12.65 27.53 -19.27
N LEU A 409 -13.39 26.53 -19.76
CA LEU A 409 -12.86 25.30 -20.34
C LEU A 409 -13.43 25.14 -21.75
N GLY A 410 -12.59 25.36 -22.76
CA GLY A 410 -13.06 25.54 -24.14
C GLY A 410 -13.97 26.76 -24.26
N ASP A 411 -15.15 26.59 -24.86
CA ASP A 411 -16.14 27.65 -25.05
C ASP A 411 -17.14 27.77 -23.87
N SER A 412 -17.01 26.92 -22.85
CA SER A 412 -17.96 26.85 -21.73
C SER A 412 -17.37 27.39 -20.43
N TRP A 413 -18.20 28.07 -19.65
CA TRP A 413 -17.88 28.46 -18.27
C TRP A 413 -18.41 27.42 -17.31
N ILE A 414 -17.52 26.82 -16.51
CA ILE A 414 -17.83 25.71 -15.62
C ILE A 414 -17.78 26.20 -14.18
N PRO A 415 -18.91 26.23 -13.46
CA PRO A 415 -18.92 26.63 -12.07
C PRO A 415 -18.31 25.55 -11.18
N TYR A 416 -17.62 25.97 -10.12
CA TYR A 416 -17.05 25.07 -9.11
C TYR A 416 -16.95 25.74 -7.74
N TYR A 417 -16.77 24.93 -6.71
CA TYR A 417 -16.63 25.34 -5.31
C TYR A 417 -15.36 24.70 -4.74
N GLN A 418 -14.45 25.52 -4.20
CA GLN A 418 -13.22 25.00 -3.61
C GLN A 418 -13.56 24.27 -2.30
N LEU A 419 -13.02 23.08 -2.10
CA LEU A 419 -13.14 22.37 -0.82
C LEU A 419 -12.28 23.02 0.28
N HIS A 420 -12.68 22.87 1.54
CA HIS A 420 -11.88 23.23 2.70
C HIS A 420 -10.61 22.35 2.80
N ALA A 421 -9.50 22.92 3.28
CA ALA A 421 -8.21 22.21 3.35
C ALA A 421 -8.26 20.92 4.20
N ALA A 422 -9.07 20.91 5.27
CA ALA A 422 -9.26 19.74 6.14
C ALA A 422 -9.99 18.55 5.47
N ILE A 423 -10.59 18.74 4.29
CA ILE A 423 -11.32 17.69 3.54
C ILE A 423 -10.47 17.14 2.39
N LYS A 424 -9.59 17.97 1.82
CA LYS A 424 -8.68 17.64 0.72
C LYS A 424 -7.60 16.63 1.14
N GLY A 425 -6.94 16.03 0.15
CA GLY A 425 -5.78 15.17 0.41
C GLY A 425 -6.14 13.85 1.09
N SER A 426 -7.41 13.47 0.98
CA SER A 426 -7.97 12.19 1.44
C SER A 426 -8.28 11.23 0.29
N ALA A 427 -8.09 11.68 -0.95
CA ALA A 427 -8.29 10.88 -2.16
C ALA A 427 -7.39 9.63 -2.14
N ILE A 428 -8.00 8.45 -2.28
CA ILE A 428 -7.29 7.17 -2.34
C ILE A 428 -7.24 6.70 -3.80
N VAL A 429 -6.03 6.52 -4.33
CA VAL A 429 -5.80 5.93 -5.64
C VAL A 429 -5.12 4.58 -5.46
N VAL A 430 -5.72 3.51 -5.97
CA VAL A 430 -5.12 2.18 -6.03
C VAL A 430 -4.53 1.98 -7.43
N ALA A 431 -3.23 1.71 -7.51
CA ALA A 431 -2.50 1.53 -8.76
C ALA A 431 -1.89 0.13 -8.86
N SER A 432 -1.91 -0.46 -10.06
CA SER A 432 -1.22 -1.73 -10.34
C SER A 432 -0.72 -1.81 -11.78
N ALA A 433 0.25 -2.69 -12.04
CA ALA A 433 0.68 -3.05 -13.39
C ALA A 433 -0.32 -4.02 -14.07
N ASN A 434 -1.20 -4.68 -13.29
CA ASN A 434 -2.11 -5.71 -13.77
C ASN A 434 -3.57 -5.20 -13.78
N ASN A 435 -4.21 -5.21 -14.96
CA ASN A 435 -5.64 -4.85 -15.11
C ASN A 435 -6.56 -5.70 -14.22
N GLY A 436 -6.26 -6.99 -14.04
CA GLY A 436 -7.05 -7.88 -13.18
C GLY A 436 -6.96 -7.51 -11.70
N ALA A 437 -5.79 -7.07 -11.23
CA ALA A 437 -5.64 -6.60 -9.84
C ALA A 437 -6.44 -5.31 -9.61
N VAL A 438 -6.44 -4.39 -10.59
CA VAL A 438 -7.27 -3.18 -10.57
C VAL A 438 -8.76 -3.54 -10.49
N GLU A 439 -9.22 -4.46 -11.34
CA GLU A 439 -10.62 -4.92 -11.36
C GLU A 439 -11.03 -5.57 -10.04
N ASN A 440 -10.18 -6.43 -9.47
CA ASN A 440 -10.47 -7.11 -8.20
C ASN A 440 -10.74 -6.09 -7.09
N ILE A 441 -9.91 -5.05 -6.97
CA ILE A 441 -10.11 -4.01 -5.95
C ILE A 441 -11.43 -3.25 -6.18
N SER A 442 -11.75 -2.85 -7.42
CA SER A 442 -12.99 -2.10 -7.72
C SER A 442 -14.26 -2.92 -7.52
N LEU A 443 -14.18 -4.25 -7.68
CA LEU A 443 -15.34 -5.14 -7.60
C LEU A 443 -15.49 -5.81 -6.23
N GLU A 444 -14.41 -5.97 -5.47
CA GLU A 444 -14.45 -6.56 -4.14
C GLU A 444 -14.87 -5.54 -3.10
N LEU A 445 -14.18 -4.39 -2.99
CA LEU A 445 -14.46 -3.41 -1.93
C LEU A 445 -15.94 -3.02 -1.79
N PRO A 446 -16.68 -2.72 -2.88
CA PRO A 446 -18.09 -2.38 -2.79
C PRO A 446 -19.04 -3.59 -2.74
N GLY A 447 -18.57 -4.81 -3.01
CA GLY A 447 -19.42 -6.01 -3.05
C GLY A 447 -19.82 -6.49 -1.66
N GLU A 448 -21.04 -7.03 -1.48
CA GLU A 448 -21.56 -7.44 -0.16
C GLU A 448 -20.64 -8.45 0.57
N GLU A 449 -19.93 -9.31 -0.17
CA GLU A 449 -18.97 -10.28 0.38
C GLU A 449 -17.75 -9.64 1.07
N ALA A 450 -17.52 -8.33 0.88
CA ALA A 450 -16.41 -7.63 1.54
C ALA A 450 -16.68 -7.32 3.03
N VAL A 451 -17.91 -7.48 3.50
CA VAL A 451 -18.32 -7.25 4.88
C VAL A 451 -19.14 -8.42 5.42
N PRO A 452 -19.19 -8.63 6.75
CA PRO A 452 -20.08 -9.64 7.35
C PRO A 452 -21.55 -9.31 7.10
N ALA A 453 -22.40 -10.33 6.99
CA ALA A 453 -23.85 -10.16 6.82
C ALA A 453 -24.50 -9.27 7.90
N SER A 454 -23.90 -9.18 9.10
CA SER A 454 -24.36 -8.29 10.17
C SER A 454 -24.34 -6.81 9.79
N VAL A 455 -23.54 -6.40 8.81
CA VAL A 455 -23.41 -5.00 8.36
C VAL A 455 -24.55 -4.58 7.45
N SER A 456 -25.24 -5.54 6.82
CA SER A 456 -26.36 -5.25 5.93
C SER A 456 -27.42 -4.40 6.63
N GLY A 457 -27.81 -3.30 5.99
CA GLY A 457 -28.81 -2.36 6.52
C GLY A 457 -28.35 -1.49 7.68
N GLN A 458 -27.09 -1.59 8.13
CA GLN A 458 -26.57 -0.69 9.17
C GLN A 458 -26.26 0.71 8.63
N SER A 459 -25.77 0.82 7.41
CA SER A 459 -25.55 2.07 6.69
C SER A 459 -25.98 1.84 5.24
N ASP A 460 -26.60 2.85 4.63
CA ASP A 460 -26.95 2.83 3.22
C ASP A 460 -26.05 3.84 2.50
N TYR A 461 -24.83 3.45 2.14
CA TYR A 461 -23.91 4.34 1.40
C TYR A 461 -24.05 4.14 -0.12
N PHE A 462 -25.20 4.55 -0.66
CA PHE A 462 -25.55 4.39 -2.09
C PHE A 462 -25.52 2.93 -2.57
N THR A 463 -26.06 2.02 -1.76
CA THR A 463 -26.07 0.55 -1.92
C THR A 463 -26.63 0.11 -3.28
N ASP A 464 -27.80 0.63 -3.66
CA ASP A 464 -28.46 0.27 -4.92
C ASP A 464 -27.69 0.81 -6.14
N LEU A 465 -27.08 2.00 -6.02
CA LEU A 465 -26.33 2.61 -7.12
C LEU A 465 -25.06 1.83 -7.40
N VAL A 466 -24.36 1.40 -6.34
CA VAL A 466 -23.16 0.59 -6.53
C VAL A 466 -23.49 -0.78 -7.09
N SER A 467 -24.64 -1.38 -6.71
CA SER A 467 -25.09 -2.66 -7.27
C SER A 467 -25.28 -2.60 -8.78
N GLU A 468 -25.84 -1.49 -9.30
CA GLU A 468 -25.93 -1.23 -10.74
C GLU A 468 -24.56 -1.01 -11.40
N LEU A 469 -23.61 -0.38 -10.71
CA LEU A 469 -22.27 -0.12 -11.24
C LEU A 469 -21.43 -1.39 -11.38
N ILE A 470 -21.56 -2.33 -10.43
CA ILE A 470 -20.77 -3.57 -10.42
C ILE A 470 -21.51 -4.78 -11.00
N GLY A 471 -22.82 -4.66 -11.26
CA GLY A 471 -23.66 -5.72 -11.84
C GLY A 471 -23.95 -6.89 -10.89
N LYS A 472 -23.72 -6.72 -9.59
CA LYS A 472 -23.97 -7.70 -8.52
C LYS A 472 -24.32 -6.97 -7.22
N PRO A 473 -24.85 -7.64 -6.18
CA PRO A 473 -25.16 -6.99 -4.91
C PRO A 473 -23.93 -6.30 -4.31
N GLY A 474 -24.08 -5.02 -3.99
CA GLY A 474 -23.07 -4.19 -3.32
C GLY A 474 -23.59 -3.59 -2.02
N TRP A 475 -22.69 -3.27 -1.10
CA TRP A 475 -23.03 -2.76 0.24
C TRP A 475 -22.71 -1.26 0.43
N GLY A 476 -21.89 -0.68 -0.45
CA GLY A 476 -21.55 0.74 -0.40
C GLY A 476 -20.67 1.20 -1.56
N LEU A 477 -20.89 2.42 -2.02
CA LEU A 477 -20.14 3.04 -3.14
C LEU A 477 -18.73 3.48 -2.73
N LEU A 478 -17.85 2.50 -2.46
CA LEU A 478 -16.52 2.77 -1.90
C LEU A 478 -15.40 2.84 -2.93
N ALA A 479 -15.56 2.17 -4.07
CA ALA A 479 -14.53 2.11 -5.09
C ALA A 479 -15.10 2.22 -6.52
N ALA A 480 -14.32 2.80 -7.43
CA ALA A 480 -14.63 2.84 -8.85
C ALA A 480 -13.42 2.51 -9.73
N ARG A 481 -13.67 1.72 -10.78
CA ARG A 481 -12.73 1.46 -11.86
C ARG A 481 -12.75 2.59 -12.87
N LEU A 482 -11.65 3.34 -12.96
CA LEU A 482 -11.48 4.39 -13.97
C LEU A 482 -10.40 3.95 -14.97
N GLY A 483 -9.26 4.63 -15.01
CA GLY A 483 -8.18 4.30 -15.94
C GLY A 483 -8.52 4.67 -17.38
N ASN A 484 -8.68 3.67 -18.26
CA ASN A 484 -8.95 3.89 -19.68
C ASN A 484 -10.28 4.64 -19.92
N LYS A 485 -10.41 5.27 -21.09
CA LYS A 485 -11.57 6.10 -21.42
C LYS A 485 -12.91 5.33 -21.36
N GLY A 486 -12.94 4.08 -21.83
CA GLY A 486 -14.15 3.26 -21.85
C GLY A 486 -14.74 3.08 -20.46
N ASN A 487 -13.90 2.71 -19.48
CA ASN A 487 -14.33 2.56 -18.08
C ASN A 487 -14.85 3.88 -17.50
N ARG A 488 -14.18 5.02 -17.79
CA ARG A 488 -14.60 6.34 -17.29
C ARG A 488 -15.96 6.75 -17.86
N ASP A 489 -16.17 6.51 -19.15
CA ASP A 489 -17.43 6.83 -19.83
C ASP A 489 -18.57 5.95 -19.30
N GLU A 490 -18.34 4.65 -19.09
CA GLU A 490 -19.30 3.72 -18.53
C GLU A 490 -19.66 4.05 -17.08
N PHE A 491 -18.65 4.34 -16.24
CA PHE A 491 -18.84 4.81 -14.87
C PHE A 491 -19.73 6.05 -14.85
N MET A 492 -19.35 7.13 -15.56
CA MET A 492 -20.11 8.38 -15.55
C MET A 492 -21.54 8.23 -16.09
N LYS A 493 -21.74 7.34 -17.06
CA LYS A 493 -23.06 7.03 -17.61
C LYS A 493 -24.01 6.50 -16.52
N ILE A 494 -23.56 5.54 -15.70
CA ILE A 494 -24.39 4.91 -14.66
C ILE A 494 -24.41 5.76 -13.38
N PHE A 495 -23.23 6.13 -12.88
CA PHE A 495 -23.04 6.89 -11.64
C PHE A 495 -23.75 8.24 -11.67
N TRP A 496 -23.63 8.99 -12.77
CA TRP A 496 -24.03 10.40 -12.80
C TRP A 496 -25.20 10.69 -13.74
N TRP A 497 -25.07 10.32 -15.02
CA TRP A 497 -25.94 10.85 -16.09
C TRP A 497 -27.25 10.09 -16.32
N ARG A 498 -27.39 8.87 -15.79
CA ARG A 498 -28.56 8.01 -16.03
C ARG A 498 -29.84 8.69 -15.52
N LYS A 499 -30.88 8.65 -16.34
CA LYS A 499 -32.23 9.08 -15.99
C LYS A 499 -33.15 7.86 -15.95
N PRO A 500 -34.15 7.84 -15.07
CA PRO A 500 -35.10 6.74 -15.01
C PRO A 500 -35.79 6.53 -16.36
N GLU A 501 -36.02 5.28 -16.74
CA GLU A 501 -36.67 4.93 -18.00
C GLU A 501 -38.17 5.32 -17.96
N GLU A 502 -38.61 6.20 -18.87
CA GLU A 502 -40.03 6.61 -18.99
C GLU A 502 -40.97 5.50 -19.55
N ASN A 503 -40.47 4.27 -19.79
CA ASN A 503 -41.18 3.20 -20.48
C ASN A 503 -41.27 1.88 -19.67
N LYS A 504 -41.99 1.91 -18.55
CA LYS A 504 -42.83 0.80 -18.05
C LYS A 504 -44.09 1.46 -17.49
N ASN A 505 -45.27 0.90 -17.72
CA ASN A 505 -46.60 1.47 -17.42
C ASN A 505 -46.90 1.67 -15.91
N ASP A 506 -45.98 2.27 -15.17
CA ASP A 506 -46.01 2.45 -13.74
C ASP A 506 -45.57 3.88 -13.39
N THR A 507 -46.45 4.84 -13.67
CA THR A 507 -46.38 6.24 -13.23
C THR A 507 -46.68 6.40 -11.73
N SER A 508 -46.69 5.31 -10.94
CA SER A 508 -47.17 5.31 -9.55
C SER A 508 -46.08 5.47 -8.48
N LEU A 509 -44.79 5.45 -8.84
CA LEU A 509 -43.73 5.66 -7.84
C LEU A 509 -43.51 7.16 -7.54
N PRO A 510 -43.60 7.57 -6.27
CA PRO A 510 -43.38 8.95 -5.88
C PRO A 510 -41.91 9.38 -6.12
N PRO A 511 -41.67 10.66 -6.47
CA PRO A 511 -40.32 11.21 -6.70
C PRO A 511 -39.43 11.24 -5.45
N ASP A 512 -39.95 10.87 -4.28
CA ASP A 512 -39.30 10.93 -2.97
C ASP A 512 -38.31 9.78 -2.71
N THR A 513 -38.25 8.75 -3.53
CA THR A 513 -37.40 7.58 -3.32
C THR A 513 -36.27 7.49 -4.36
N PHE A 514 -35.02 7.26 -3.94
CA PHE A 514 -33.90 7.04 -4.87
C PHE A 514 -33.91 5.62 -5.43
N THR A 515 -33.99 5.46 -6.76
CA THR A 515 -34.20 4.15 -7.42
C THR A 515 -33.20 3.85 -8.55
N PRO A 516 -31.92 3.59 -8.23
CA PRO A 516 -30.89 3.27 -9.24
C PRO A 516 -31.24 2.12 -10.18
N GLY A 517 -31.89 1.07 -9.68
CA GLY A 517 -32.33 -0.09 -10.49
C GLY A 517 -33.36 0.24 -11.58
N ARG A 518 -34.00 1.42 -11.54
CA ARG A 518 -34.86 1.94 -12.62
C ARG A 518 -34.13 2.90 -13.57
N GLY A 519 -32.82 3.06 -13.40
CA GLY A 519 -31.96 3.90 -14.20
C GLY A 519 -31.69 5.28 -13.62
N GLU A 520 -31.92 5.50 -12.33
CA GLU A 520 -31.67 6.79 -11.69
C GLU A 520 -30.20 6.96 -11.29
N GLY A 521 -29.49 7.92 -11.90
CA GLY A 521 -28.13 8.32 -11.50
C GLY A 521 -28.12 9.38 -10.39
N LEU A 522 -26.97 9.59 -9.75
CA LEU A 522 -26.82 10.49 -8.61
C LEU A 522 -27.13 11.95 -8.95
N ALA A 523 -26.87 12.40 -10.19
CA ALA A 523 -27.20 13.78 -10.59
C ALA A 523 -28.71 14.04 -10.56
N TYR A 524 -29.53 13.04 -10.91
CA TYR A 524 -30.98 13.17 -10.85
C TYR A 524 -31.44 13.20 -9.39
N HIS A 525 -30.92 12.30 -8.56
CA HIS A 525 -31.22 12.25 -7.12
C HIS A 525 -30.95 13.58 -6.41
N LEU A 526 -29.77 14.18 -6.62
CA LEU A 526 -29.41 15.45 -6.00
C LEU A 526 -30.26 16.62 -6.50
N ARG A 527 -30.71 16.59 -7.76
CA ARG A 527 -31.66 17.61 -8.27
C ARG A 527 -33.02 17.48 -7.60
N MET A 528 -33.53 16.27 -7.38
CA MET A 528 -34.78 16.07 -6.65
C MET A 528 -34.70 16.60 -5.22
N ILE A 529 -33.55 16.41 -4.54
CA ILE A 529 -33.33 17.00 -3.20
C ILE A 529 -33.28 18.53 -3.26
N ARG A 530 -32.47 19.08 -4.18
CA ARG A 530 -32.35 20.54 -4.38
C ARG A 530 -33.72 21.19 -4.65
N ASP A 531 -34.56 20.55 -5.44
CA ASP A 531 -35.87 21.06 -5.85
C ASP A 531 -36.95 20.82 -4.77
N GLY A 532 -36.60 20.22 -3.63
CA GLY A 532 -37.49 19.95 -2.51
C GLY A 532 -38.45 18.77 -2.72
N ALA A 533 -38.30 18.03 -3.82
CA ALA A 533 -39.10 16.85 -4.15
C ALA A 533 -38.67 15.59 -3.38
N ARG A 534 -37.49 15.62 -2.74
CA ARG A 534 -36.91 14.52 -1.97
C ARG A 534 -36.15 15.04 -0.75
N ALA A 535 -36.15 14.27 0.34
CA ALA A 535 -35.32 14.53 1.50
C ALA A 535 -34.01 13.71 1.44
N PRO A 536 -32.92 14.17 2.09
CA PRO A 536 -31.78 13.31 2.38
C PRO A 536 -32.21 12.01 3.05
N ALA A 537 -31.51 10.91 2.78
CA ALA A 537 -31.78 9.61 3.39
C ALA A 537 -31.59 9.64 4.92
N MET A 538 -30.65 10.46 5.39
CA MET A 538 -30.44 10.74 6.81
C MET A 538 -30.16 12.25 7.01
N PRO A 539 -30.87 12.92 7.94
CA PRO A 539 -30.56 14.30 8.31
C PRO A 539 -29.14 14.46 8.87
N TRP A 540 -28.49 15.58 8.57
CA TRP A 540 -27.11 15.85 9.02
C TRP A 540 -26.92 15.74 10.53
N CYS A 541 -27.83 16.32 11.31
CA CYS A 541 -27.75 16.27 12.78
C CYS A 541 -27.81 14.84 13.32
N GLU A 542 -28.57 13.95 12.67
CA GLU A 542 -28.68 12.55 13.05
C GLU A 542 -27.39 11.79 12.70
N ALA A 543 -26.85 11.99 11.50
CA ALA A 543 -25.58 11.40 11.08
C ALA A 543 -24.43 11.80 12.03
N VAL A 544 -24.35 13.08 12.40
CA VAL A 544 -23.36 13.59 13.37
C VAL A 544 -23.58 12.97 14.75
N ALA A 545 -24.81 12.91 15.24
CA ALA A 545 -25.10 12.29 16.54
C ALA A 545 -24.71 10.81 16.57
N ARG A 546 -24.96 10.08 15.48
CA ARG A 546 -24.56 8.68 15.33
C ARG A 546 -23.03 8.54 15.34
N PHE A 547 -22.32 9.40 14.61
CA PHE A 547 -20.86 9.43 14.59
C PHE A 547 -20.27 9.74 15.97
N GLN A 548 -20.74 10.79 16.63
CA GLN A 548 -20.26 11.18 17.96
C GLN A 548 -20.52 10.09 19.01
N LYS A 549 -21.68 9.42 18.96
CA LYS A 549 -21.97 8.27 19.83
C LYS A 549 -21.03 7.10 19.58
N ALA A 550 -20.74 6.79 18.31
CA ALA A 550 -19.79 5.74 17.95
C ALA A 550 -18.36 6.10 18.41
N GLN A 551 -17.94 7.36 18.22
CA GLN A 551 -16.64 7.86 18.66
C GLN A 551 -16.48 7.76 20.19
N GLN A 552 -17.49 8.19 20.96
CA GLN A 552 -17.46 8.08 22.42
C GLN A 552 -17.33 6.62 22.89
N ARG A 553 -18.00 5.67 22.22
CA ARG A 553 -17.88 4.24 22.55
C ARG A 553 -16.49 3.70 22.22
N GLU A 554 -15.93 4.12 21.10
CA GLU A 554 -14.57 3.77 20.67
C GLU A 554 -13.54 4.32 21.65
N ASP A 555 -13.62 5.61 21.99
CA ASP A 555 -12.74 6.29 22.94
C ASP A 555 -12.80 5.63 24.32
N ALA A 556 -13.99 5.35 24.86
CA ALA A 556 -14.16 4.71 26.16
C ALA A 556 -13.50 3.32 26.20
N SER A 557 -13.73 2.51 25.15
CA SER A 557 -13.12 1.18 25.04
C SER A 557 -11.60 1.27 24.89
N ARG A 558 -11.12 2.21 24.08
CA ARG A 558 -9.68 2.45 23.87
C ARG A 558 -8.97 2.88 25.15
N GLN A 559 -9.55 3.81 25.91
CA GLN A 559 -8.95 4.28 27.17
C GLN A 559 -8.82 3.15 28.19
N GLN A 560 -9.81 2.26 28.27
CA GLN A 560 -9.72 1.07 29.11
C GLN A 560 -8.56 0.16 28.68
N LEU A 561 -8.40 -0.10 27.38
CA LEU A 561 -7.30 -0.93 26.87
C LEU A 561 -5.93 -0.25 27.05
N ILE A 562 -5.84 1.09 26.92
CA ILE A 562 -4.62 1.85 27.22
C ILE A 562 -4.25 1.67 28.70
N ALA A 563 -5.21 1.78 29.61
CA ALA A 563 -4.98 1.55 31.03
C ALA A 563 -4.47 0.12 31.29
N TYR A 564 -5.05 -0.90 30.65
CA TYR A 564 -4.57 -2.28 30.73
C TYR A 564 -3.14 -2.45 30.23
N SER A 565 -2.78 -1.78 29.13
CA SER A 565 -1.45 -1.87 28.55
C SER A 565 -0.33 -1.25 29.40
N GLY A 566 -0.68 -0.34 30.32
CA GLY A 566 0.27 0.28 31.25
C GLY A 566 0.49 -0.49 32.56
N LEU A 567 -0.27 -1.57 32.82
CA LEU A 567 -0.24 -2.26 34.11
C LEU A 567 1.11 -2.92 34.41
N ASP A 568 1.78 -3.54 33.43
CA ASP A 568 3.08 -4.18 33.66
C ASP A 568 4.19 -3.16 34.01
N GLU A 569 4.18 -1.99 33.38
CA GLU A 569 5.10 -0.89 33.71
C GLU A 569 4.78 -0.31 35.09
N GLN A 570 3.49 -0.13 35.41
CA GLN A 570 3.04 0.30 36.73
C GLN A 570 3.46 -0.67 37.83
N LEU A 571 3.31 -1.98 37.62
CA LEU A 571 3.77 -3.01 38.56
C LEU A 571 5.28 -2.97 38.76
N THR A 572 6.03 -2.82 37.68
CA THR A 572 7.49 -2.70 37.73
C THR A 572 7.92 -1.47 38.54
N ALA A 573 7.27 -0.33 38.31
CA ALA A 573 7.51 0.90 39.06
C ALA A 573 7.13 0.76 40.55
N LEU A 574 5.99 0.14 40.86
CA LEU A 574 5.54 -0.10 42.25
C LEU A 574 6.48 -1.06 42.99
N ARG A 575 6.94 -2.14 42.35
CA ARG A 575 7.92 -3.07 42.93
C ARG A 575 9.24 -2.37 43.24
N ARG A 576 9.72 -1.51 42.33
CA ARG A 576 10.90 -0.68 42.58
C ARG A 576 10.67 0.29 43.74
N GLY A 577 9.53 0.98 43.76
CA GLY A 577 9.16 1.90 44.82
C GLY A 577 9.04 1.23 46.19
N ILE A 578 8.59 -0.03 46.26
CA ILE A 578 8.61 -0.82 47.51
C ILE A 578 10.04 -1.02 47.99
N ASN A 579 10.97 -1.40 47.11
CA ASN A 579 12.37 -1.57 47.50
C ASN A 579 12.95 -0.24 48.03
N GLU A 580 12.76 0.86 47.29
CA GLU A 580 13.25 2.19 47.67
C GLU A 580 12.67 2.67 49.01
N THR A 581 11.35 2.53 49.22
CA THR A 581 10.69 2.95 50.46
C THR A 581 11.07 2.05 51.65
N THR A 582 11.31 0.76 51.41
CA THR A 582 11.77 -0.19 52.45
C THR A 582 13.20 0.14 52.88
N GLU A 583 14.10 0.41 51.93
CA GLU A 583 15.48 0.83 52.22
C GLU A 583 15.51 2.13 53.04
N ALA A 584 14.71 3.14 52.66
CA ALA A 584 14.61 4.39 53.40
C ALA A 584 14.09 4.18 54.83
N ARG A 585 13.06 3.34 54.99
CA ARG A 585 12.48 2.97 56.28
C ARG A 585 13.50 2.28 57.17
N ASP A 586 14.30 1.35 56.64
CA ASP A 586 15.31 0.62 57.41
C ASP A 586 16.47 1.52 57.86
N LEU A 587 16.84 2.51 57.04
CA LEU A 587 17.82 3.54 57.41
C LEU A 587 17.29 4.41 58.57
N ILE A 588 16.04 4.85 58.51
CA ILE A 588 15.41 5.64 59.59
C ILE A 588 15.32 4.79 60.87
N ASN A 589 14.91 3.53 60.78
CA ASN A 589 14.83 2.62 61.93
C ASN A 589 16.20 2.42 62.60
N THR A 590 17.27 2.36 61.81
CA THR A 590 18.64 2.29 62.33
C THR A 590 19.01 3.58 63.08
N ARG A 591 18.65 4.75 62.55
CA ARG A 591 18.86 6.06 63.22
C ARG A 591 18.06 6.17 64.52
N VAL A 592 16.78 5.76 64.53
CA VAL A 592 15.94 5.70 65.75
C VAL A 592 16.60 4.80 66.80
N SER A 593 17.05 3.61 66.39
CA SER A 593 17.70 2.65 67.29
C SER A 593 18.97 3.21 67.91
N GLN A 594 19.78 3.94 67.15
CA GLN A 594 20.98 4.60 67.66
C GLN A 594 20.63 5.75 68.62
N ALA A 595 19.71 6.64 68.24
CA ALA A 595 19.30 7.76 69.08
C ALA A 595 18.65 7.29 70.41
N ARG A 596 17.91 6.17 70.40
CA ARG A 596 17.39 5.54 71.62
C ARG A 596 18.50 5.01 72.54
N LYS A 597 19.56 4.41 71.98
CA LYS A 597 20.73 3.99 72.76
C LYS A 597 21.43 5.19 73.40
N ASP A 598 21.61 6.27 72.64
CA ASP A 598 22.25 7.49 73.11
C ASP A 598 21.42 8.15 74.24
N LEU A 599 20.09 8.20 74.08
CA LEU A 599 19.18 8.69 75.11
C LEU A 599 19.26 7.83 76.39
N SER A 600 19.26 6.51 76.27
CA SER A 600 19.38 5.60 77.43
C SER A 600 20.71 5.79 78.17
N ALA A 601 21.81 6.04 77.45
CA ALA A 601 23.10 6.35 78.06
C ALA A 601 23.07 7.71 78.81
N LEU A 602 22.39 8.72 78.25
CA LEU A 602 22.19 10.01 78.89
C LEU A 602 21.28 9.92 80.12
N ASP A 603 20.21 9.12 80.09
CA ASP A 603 19.33 8.86 81.23
C ASP A 603 20.12 8.28 82.42
N ALA A 604 20.96 7.28 82.16
CA ALA A 604 21.86 6.70 83.17
C ALA A 604 22.85 7.74 83.72
N GLY A 605 23.41 8.59 82.85
CA GLY A 605 24.31 9.67 83.26
C GLY A 605 23.64 10.77 84.10
N VAL A 606 22.38 11.12 83.79
CA VAL A 606 21.57 12.07 84.58
C VAL A 606 21.29 11.50 85.96
N LEU A 607 20.89 10.23 86.06
CA LEU A 607 20.66 9.55 87.33
C LEU A 607 21.92 9.56 88.21
N GLN A 608 23.06 9.18 87.64
CA GLN A 608 24.33 9.14 88.36
C GLN A 608 24.78 10.53 88.84
N LEU A 609 24.72 11.55 87.97
CA LEU A 609 25.10 12.93 88.35
C LEU A 609 24.10 13.57 89.32
N ALA A 610 22.81 13.22 89.24
CA ALA A 610 21.81 13.70 90.19
C ALA A 610 22.06 13.15 91.60
N ASP A 611 22.44 11.87 91.71
CA ASP A 611 22.80 11.23 92.97
C ASP A 611 24.06 11.88 93.58
N ILE A 612 25.10 12.09 92.74
CA ILE A 612 26.32 12.82 93.14
C ILE A 612 25.97 14.24 93.63
N CYS A 613 25.16 14.99 92.88
CA CYS A 613 24.73 16.33 93.30
C CYS A 613 23.93 16.30 94.62
N GLN A 614 23.08 15.30 94.84
CA GLN A 614 22.33 15.15 96.08
C GLN A 614 23.25 14.87 97.27
N ASP A 615 24.26 14.03 97.10
CA ASP A 615 25.23 13.73 98.15
C ASP A 615 26.04 14.99 98.53
N TRP A 616 26.57 15.70 97.53
CA TRP A 616 27.29 16.97 97.76
C TRP A 616 26.41 18.06 98.39
N LEU A 617 25.14 18.18 97.99
CA LEU A 617 24.17 19.09 98.63
C LEU A 617 23.86 18.67 100.07
N GLY A 618 23.78 17.37 100.33
CA GLY A 618 23.65 16.81 101.68
C GLY A 618 24.84 17.16 102.56
N GLN A 619 26.06 17.02 102.04
CA GLN A 619 27.30 17.40 102.72
C GLN A 619 27.38 18.90 102.98
N LEU A 620 27.02 19.74 101.99
CA LEU A 620 26.95 21.20 102.15
C LEU A 620 25.96 21.58 103.26
N ASN A 621 24.74 21.04 103.24
CA ASN A 621 23.74 21.26 104.29
C ASN A 621 24.25 20.84 105.68
N ALA A 622 24.97 19.72 105.78
CA ALA A 622 25.53 19.26 107.04
C ALA A 622 26.65 20.18 107.57
N VAL A 623 27.46 20.77 106.69
CA VAL A 623 28.49 21.77 107.05
C VAL A 623 27.85 23.10 107.42
N GLU A 624 26.84 23.56 106.67
CA GLU A 624 26.09 24.78 106.96
C GLU A 624 25.35 24.69 108.30
N GLN A 625 24.74 23.55 108.63
CA GLN A 625 24.18 23.29 109.96
C GLN A 625 25.24 23.32 111.06
N ARG A 626 26.41 22.69 110.83
CA ARG A 626 27.55 22.73 111.77
C ARG A 626 28.06 24.17 111.97
N LEU A 627 28.12 24.98 110.91
CA LEU A 627 28.52 26.37 110.93
C LEU A 627 27.51 27.23 111.71
N HIS A 628 26.22 27.12 111.42
CA HIS A 628 25.15 27.80 112.15
C HIS A 628 25.09 27.42 113.63
N GLN A 629 25.31 26.14 113.96
CA GLN A 629 25.36 25.68 115.35
C GLN A 629 26.64 26.15 116.06
N HIS A 630 27.75 26.35 115.34
CA HIS A 630 28.97 26.95 115.88
C HIS A 630 28.83 28.47 116.06
N GLU A 631 28.10 29.15 115.17
CA GLU A 631 27.70 30.56 115.29
C GLU A 631 26.83 30.84 116.51
N SER A 632 25.83 29.98 116.77
CA SER A 632 24.96 30.10 117.94
C SER A 632 25.65 29.84 119.28
N ASN A 633 26.80 29.15 119.25
CA ASN A 633 27.67 28.89 120.40
C ASN A 633 28.79 29.92 120.59
N LYS A 634 28.63 31.14 120.06
CA LYS A 634 29.62 32.22 120.21
C LYS A 634 29.87 32.55 121.70
N PRO A 635 31.12 32.43 122.20
CA PRO A 635 31.41 32.70 123.60
C PRO A 635 31.12 34.17 123.95
N GLY A 636 30.37 34.41 125.03
CA GLY A 636 30.07 35.75 125.53
C GLY A 636 31.29 36.44 126.16
N LEU A 637 31.21 37.77 126.33
CA LEU A 637 32.29 38.65 126.84
C LEU A 637 32.98 38.12 128.13
N LEU A 638 32.25 37.44 129.01
CA LEU A 638 32.77 36.87 130.26
C LEU A 638 33.68 35.64 130.05
N ALA A 639 33.43 34.81 129.03
CA ALA A 639 34.22 33.62 128.73
C ALA A 639 35.56 33.95 128.02
N GLY A 640 35.64 35.12 127.35
CA GLY A 640 36.86 35.63 126.74
C GLY A 640 37.87 36.18 127.77
N LEU A 641 37.39 36.80 128.86
CA LEU A 641 38.22 37.33 129.94
C LEU A 641 38.81 36.22 130.83
N ALA A 642 38.03 35.18 131.15
CA ALA A 642 38.48 34.04 131.97
C ALA A 642 39.55 33.16 131.29
N THR A 643 39.69 33.25 129.97
CA THR A 643 40.64 32.44 129.17
C THR A 643 41.72 33.29 128.49
N LEU A 644 41.87 34.57 128.86
CA LEU A 644 42.83 35.51 128.26
C LEU A 644 42.74 35.54 126.72
N GLY A 645 41.52 35.48 126.16
CA GLY A 645 41.26 35.53 124.72
C GLY A 645 41.48 34.22 123.95
N ARG A 646 41.94 33.13 124.56
CA ARG A 646 42.11 31.82 123.88
C ARG A 646 40.79 31.25 123.35
N SER A 647 39.70 31.31 124.13
CA SER A 647 38.40 30.77 123.72
C SER A 647 37.82 31.47 122.49
N HIS A 648 38.06 32.78 122.38
CA HIS A 648 37.62 33.59 121.24
C HIS A 648 38.47 33.32 119.99
N ARG A 649 39.78 33.07 120.17
CA ARG A 649 40.72 32.72 119.08
C ARG A 649 40.45 31.32 118.53
N GLU A 650 40.27 30.32 119.40
CA GLU A 650 39.90 28.96 119.02
C GLU A 650 38.52 28.89 118.35
N TRP A 651 37.57 29.72 118.79
CA TRP A 651 36.26 29.84 118.15
C TRP A 651 36.37 30.43 116.73
N TRP A 652 37.16 31.50 116.55
CA TRP A 652 37.42 32.10 115.23
C TRP A 652 38.23 31.19 114.31
N ASP A 653 39.23 30.46 114.81
CA ASP A 653 40.01 29.47 114.03
C ASP A 653 39.14 28.29 113.59
N ARG A 654 38.14 27.91 114.38
CA ARG A 654 37.16 26.88 114.01
C ARG A 654 36.07 27.43 113.09
N TYR A 655 35.65 28.67 113.28
CA TYR A 655 34.74 29.38 112.37
C TYR A 655 35.36 29.50 110.98
N HIS A 656 36.58 30.05 110.87
CA HIS A 656 37.29 30.14 109.59
C HIS A 656 37.53 28.78 108.94
N ARG A 657 37.86 27.73 109.71
CA ARG A 657 37.96 26.37 109.15
C ARG A 657 36.64 25.86 108.59
N LEU A 658 35.53 26.02 109.31
CA LEU A 658 34.20 25.61 108.84
C LEU A 658 33.72 26.47 107.67
N THR A 659 34.05 27.76 107.63
CA THR A 659 33.76 28.64 106.49
C THR A 659 34.57 28.23 105.27
N LEU A 660 35.87 27.95 105.40
CA LEU A 660 36.70 27.43 104.30
C LEU A 660 36.24 26.04 103.82
N GLU A 661 35.82 25.16 104.73
CA GLU A 661 35.22 23.85 104.40
C GLU A 661 33.89 24.04 103.65
N CYS A 662 33.05 24.98 104.08
CA CYS A 662 31.78 25.31 103.42
C CYS A 662 32.00 25.91 102.03
N ASP A 663 32.91 26.88 101.91
CA ASP A 663 33.24 27.53 100.64
C ASP A 663 33.89 26.52 99.66
N SER A 664 34.77 25.64 100.15
CA SER A 664 35.35 24.54 99.34
C SER A 664 34.28 23.60 98.81
N ILE A 665 33.34 23.14 99.64
CA ILE A 665 32.27 22.24 99.21
C ILE A 665 31.29 22.97 98.27
N ARG A 666 31.04 24.26 98.50
CA ARG A 666 30.22 25.09 97.61
C ARG A 666 30.87 25.28 96.23
N ASP A 667 32.19 25.47 96.19
CA ASP A 667 32.98 25.54 94.96
C ASP A 667 32.98 24.20 94.22
N ASP A 668 32.89 23.07 94.92
CA ASP A 668 32.77 21.73 94.34
C ASP A 668 31.34 21.38 93.86
N VAL A 669 30.30 21.94 94.49
CA VAL A 669 28.88 21.75 94.08
C VAL A 669 28.58 22.44 92.75
N ALA A 670 29.10 23.64 92.52
CA ALA A 670 28.85 24.45 91.33
C ALA A 670 29.18 23.73 89.99
N PRO A 671 30.37 23.10 89.81
CA PRO A 671 30.70 22.37 88.58
C PRO A 671 29.81 21.11 88.39
N GLN A 672 29.41 20.43 89.47
CA GLN A 672 28.53 19.27 89.39
C GLN A 672 27.11 19.66 88.96
N GLN A 673 26.55 20.74 89.52
CA GLN A 673 25.26 21.29 89.08
C GLN A 673 25.29 21.75 87.63
N LYS A 674 26.40 22.36 87.19
CA LYS A 674 26.59 22.76 85.78
C LYS A 674 26.68 21.55 84.86
N ALA A 675 27.39 20.50 85.25
CA ALA A 675 27.46 19.23 84.52
C ALA A 675 26.07 18.57 84.42
N LEU A 676 25.33 18.49 85.52
CA LEU A 676 23.96 17.96 85.57
C LEU A 676 23.01 18.75 84.65
N THR A 677 23.11 20.08 84.64
CA THR A 677 22.30 20.93 83.77
C THR A 677 22.65 20.70 82.30
N SER A 678 23.94 20.57 81.98
CA SER A 678 24.41 20.34 80.60
C SER A 678 23.96 18.99 80.03
N ILE A 679 23.98 17.92 80.85
CA ILE A 679 23.54 16.60 80.41
C ILE A 679 22.01 16.53 80.28
N LYS A 680 21.25 17.23 81.14
CA LYS A 680 19.79 17.38 81.03
C LYS A 680 19.37 18.10 79.74
N ILE A 681 20.11 19.13 79.32
CA ILE A 681 19.85 19.80 78.03
C ILE A 681 20.08 18.83 76.87
N LYS A 682 21.22 18.12 76.86
CA LYS A 682 21.52 17.10 75.83
C LYS A 682 20.49 15.98 75.80
N GLN A 683 20.02 15.53 76.96
CA GLN A 683 18.94 14.54 77.11
C GLN A 683 17.65 15.05 76.48
N ALA A 684 17.24 16.28 76.78
CA ALA A 684 16.03 16.89 76.22
C ALA A 684 16.11 17.07 74.69
N ASP A 685 17.26 17.46 74.15
CA ASP A 685 17.47 17.59 72.71
C ASP A 685 17.52 16.23 71.99
N THR A 686 18.14 15.22 72.62
CA THR A 686 18.17 13.84 72.08
C THR A 686 16.76 13.22 72.12
N PHE A 687 15.98 13.48 73.18
CA PHE A 687 14.59 13.05 73.27
C PHE A 687 13.74 13.64 72.13
N LYS A 688 13.85 14.95 71.86
CA LYS A 688 13.18 15.58 70.70
C LYS A 688 13.60 14.93 69.38
N THR A 689 14.89 14.61 69.23
CA THR A 689 15.42 13.94 68.05
C THR A 689 14.83 12.54 67.88
N VAL A 690 14.74 11.75 68.96
CA VAL A 690 14.08 10.44 68.95
C VAL A 690 12.62 10.59 68.54
N SER A 691 11.86 11.50 69.15
CA SER A 691 10.44 11.70 68.79
C SER A 691 10.24 12.14 67.33
N ALA A 692 11.12 12.98 66.80
CA ALA A 692 11.07 13.39 65.39
C ALA A 692 11.36 12.21 64.45
N LEU A 693 12.40 11.42 64.74
CA LEU A 693 12.75 10.23 63.96
C LEU A 693 11.69 9.13 64.05
N GLU A 694 11.01 8.99 65.19
CA GLU A 694 9.89 8.05 65.35
C GLU A 694 8.69 8.46 64.50
N LEU A 695 8.40 9.76 64.41
CA LEU A 695 7.38 10.27 63.50
C LEU A 695 7.76 10.04 62.03
N GLU A 696 9.02 10.29 61.66
CA GLU A 696 9.55 9.97 60.32
C GLU A 696 9.43 8.47 60.02
N LEU A 697 9.75 7.60 60.99
CA LEU A 697 9.63 6.14 60.84
C LEU A 697 8.17 5.73 60.63
N GLN A 698 7.23 6.30 61.40
CA GLN A 698 5.80 6.03 61.25
C GLN A 698 5.28 6.45 59.87
N GLN A 699 5.76 7.58 59.34
CA GLN A 699 5.43 8.04 57.99
C GLN A 699 6.02 7.12 56.91
N ALA A 700 7.26 6.65 57.10
CA ALA A 700 7.91 5.70 56.21
C ALA A 700 7.18 4.35 56.20
N ASP A 701 6.84 3.79 57.36
CA ASP A 701 6.04 2.56 57.48
C ASP A 701 4.68 2.71 56.77
N SER A 702 3.99 3.82 56.99
CA SER A 702 2.72 4.13 56.32
C SER A 702 2.87 4.20 54.80
N SER A 703 4.00 4.71 54.31
CA SER A 703 4.29 4.81 52.88
C SER A 703 4.53 3.43 52.26
N VAL A 704 5.31 2.56 52.93
CA VAL A 704 5.53 1.17 52.50
C VAL A 704 4.20 0.42 52.41
N VAL A 705 3.33 0.54 53.41
CA VAL A 705 2.00 -0.10 53.42
C VAL A 705 1.16 0.37 52.23
N LYS A 706 1.05 1.68 52.01
CA LYS A 706 0.28 2.25 50.88
C LYS A 706 0.79 1.78 49.51
N THR A 707 2.11 1.76 49.32
CA THR A 707 2.70 1.29 48.05
C THR A 707 2.44 -0.21 47.87
N ARG A 708 2.46 -1.01 48.94
CA ARG A 708 2.16 -2.45 48.88
C ARG A 708 0.69 -2.75 48.62
N GLU A 709 -0.23 -1.97 49.19
CA GLU A 709 -1.65 -2.02 48.87
C GLU A 709 -1.91 -1.67 47.40
N SER A 710 -1.23 -0.64 46.90
CA SER A 710 -1.31 -0.24 45.48
C SER A 710 -0.78 -1.33 44.55
N LEU A 711 0.31 -2.00 44.93
CA LEU A 711 0.84 -3.15 44.19
C LEU A 711 -0.18 -4.28 44.12
N ASN A 712 -0.74 -4.68 45.26
CA ASN A 712 -1.73 -5.76 45.32
C ASN A 712 -2.99 -5.43 44.49
N ALA A 713 -3.46 -4.17 44.56
CA ALA A 713 -4.59 -3.72 43.75
C ALA A 713 -4.26 -3.79 42.24
N ALA A 714 -3.06 -3.37 41.84
CA ALA A 714 -2.61 -3.45 40.46
C ALA A 714 -2.44 -4.91 39.97
N GLU A 715 -1.97 -5.82 40.82
CA GLU A 715 -1.85 -7.26 40.50
C GLU A 715 -3.23 -7.89 40.27
N ILE A 716 -4.21 -7.60 41.14
CA ILE A 716 -5.59 -8.05 40.97
C ILE A 716 -6.20 -7.50 39.67
N LEU A 717 -5.96 -6.22 39.36
CA LEU A 717 -6.44 -5.60 38.13
C LEU A 717 -5.79 -6.22 36.88
N LEU A 718 -4.50 -6.58 36.93
CA LEU A 718 -3.82 -7.27 35.85
C LEU A 718 -4.44 -8.64 35.57
N ASP A 719 -4.70 -9.42 36.62
CA ASP A 719 -5.33 -10.74 36.47
C ASP A 719 -6.75 -10.63 35.92
N GLN A 720 -7.54 -9.65 36.38
CA GLN A 720 -8.85 -9.35 35.84
C GLN A 720 -8.79 -8.92 34.37
N ALA A 721 -7.84 -8.06 34.02
CA ALA A 721 -7.64 -7.59 32.65
C ALA A 721 -7.24 -8.73 31.72
N LYS A 722 -6.30 -9.59 32.13
CA LYS A 722 -5.92 -10.81 31.39
C LYS A 722 -7.10 -11.74 31.20
N SER A 723 -7.87 -11.99 32.26
CA SER A 723 -9.06 -12.86 32.18
C SER A 723 -10.15 -12.28 31.27
N ALA A 724 -10.36 -10.96 31.29
CA ALA A 724 -11.34 -10.31 30.43
C ALA A 724 -10.91 -10.32 28.95
N MET A 725 -9.62 -10.11 28.69
CA MET A 725 -9.06 -10.09 27.34
C MET A 725 -8.92 -11.49 26.73
N GLY A 726 -8.71 -12.53 27.54
CA GLY A 726 -8.50 -13.90 27.06
C GLY A 726 -7.38 -13.98 26.03
N ASP A 727 -7.68 -14.59 24.87
CA ASP A 727 -6.73 -14.78 23.76
C ASP A 727 -6.26 -13.47 23.10
N PHE A 728 -6.90 -12.33 23.41
CA PHE A 728 -6.51 -11.02 22.90
C PHE A 728 -5.46 -10.33 23.78
N TRP A 729 -5.12 -10.88 24.94
CA TRP A 729 -4.01 -10.34 25.74
C TRP A 729 -2.67 -10.59 25.03
N PRO A 730 -1.82 -9.57 24.84
CA PRO A 730 -0.51 -9.78 24.22
C PRO A 730 0.38 -10.67 25.11
N ASP A 731 0.89 -11.74 24.52
CA ASP A 731 1.92 -12.57 25.14
C ASP A 731 3.25 -12.46 24.38
N PRO A 732 4.23 -11.68 24.89
CA PRO A 732 5.55 -11.57 24.30
C PRO A 732 6.35 -12.88 24.29
N PHE A 733 6.01 -13.83 25.16
CA PHE A 733 6.72 -15.09 25.34
C PHE A 733 6.10 -16.25 24.55
N ALA A 734 4.96 -16.02 23.88
CA ALA A 734 4.33 -17.00 23.02
C ALA A 734 5.29 -17.46 21.90
N SER A 735 5.11 -18.71 21.47
CA SER A 735 5.81 -19.23 20.29
C SER A 735 5.46 -18.38 19.06
N ASP A 736 6.35 -18.38 18.08
CA ASP A 736 6.17 -17.56 16.88
C ASP A 736 4.87 -17.88 16.12
N ASP A 737 4.50 -19.15 16.01
CA ASP A 737 3.23 -19.60 15.43
C ASP A 737 2.00 -19.05 16.19
N VAL A 738 2.00 -19.17 17.52
CA VAL A 738 0.88 -18.70 18.36
C VAL A 738 0.78 -17.18 18.32
N ARG A 739 1.90 -16.48 18.50
CA ARG A 739 1.96 -15.02 18.47
C ARG A 739 1.45 -14.47 17.14
N GLU A 740 1.92 -15.03 16.03
CA GLU A 740 1.58 -14.51 14.70
C GLU A 740 0.08 -14.69 14.37
N LYS A 741 -0.54 -15.77 14.85
CA LYS A 741 -1.99 -15.99 14.73
C LYS A 741 -2.83 -15.18 15.72
N SER A 742 -2.21 -14.62 16.76
CA SER A 742 -2.92 -13.82 17.76
C SER A 742 -3.37 -12.46 17.18
N ALA A 743 -4.30 -11.81 17.87
CA ALA A 743 -4.77 -10.47 17.53
C ALA A 743 -4.68 -9.58 18.79
N PRO A 744 -3.47 -9.13 19.17
CA PRO A 744 -3.26 -8.40 20.41
C PRO A 744 -4.18 -7.19 20.51
N TRP A 745 -4.80 -7.04 21.68
CA TRP A 745 -5.73 -5.97 22.03
C TRP A 745 -7.06 -5.94 21.27
N ALA A 746 -7.24 -6.79 20.25
CA ALA A 746 -8.41 -6.76 19.36
C ALA A 746 -9.67 -7.39 19.98
N HIS A 747 -9.97 -7.04 21.24
CA HIS A 747 -11.17 -7.46 21.95
C HIS A 747 -12.43 -7.08 21.16
N GLU A 748 -13.45 -7.94 21.21
CA GLU A 748 -14.64 -7.84 20.36
C GLU A 748 -15.35 -6.49 20.50
N ASP A 749 -15.54 -6.00 21.73
CA ASP A 749 -16.21 -4.71 21.98
C ASP A 749 -15.49 -3.52 21.33
N TRP A 750 -14.16 -3.49 21.44
CA TRP A 750 -13.38 -2.40 20.86
C TRP A 750 -13.35 -2.49 19.33
N ARG A 751 -13.19 -3.70 18.77
CA ARG A 751 -13.33 -3.90 17.32
C ARG A 751 -14.68 -3.42 16.82
N LYS A 752 -15.78 -3.85 17.45
CA LYS A 752 -17.14 -3.46 17.06
C LYS A 752 -17.37 -1.95 17.19
N ALA A 753 -16.75 -1.29 18.18
CA ALA A 753 -16.80 0.16 18.29
C ALA A 753 -16.09 0.87 17.13
N ARG A 754 -14.90 0.40 16.73
CA ARG A 754 -14.15 0.92 15.57
C ARG A 754 -14.88 0.68 14.23
N GLU A 755 -15.48 -0.50 14.06
CA GLU A 755 -16.32 -0.83 12.91
C GLU A 755 -17.55 0.09 12.83
N ALA A 756 -18.25 0.29 13.95
CA ALA A 756 -19.42 1.16 14.02
C ALA A 756 -19.08 2.63 13.74
N LEU A 757 -17.90 3.09 14.18
CA LEU A 757 -17.41 4.44 13.90
C LEU A 757 -17.18 4.66 12.41
N PHE A 758 -16.59 3.69 11.71
CA PHE A 758 -16.45 3.76 10.26
C PHE A 758 -17.80 3.73 9.52
N LEU A 759 -18.75 2.90 9.94
CA LEU A 759 -20.09 2.91 9.35
C LEU A 759 -20.80 4.25 9.55
N ALA A 760 -20.71 4.83 10.75
CA ALA A 760 -21.24 6.17 11.00
C ALA A 760 -20.50 7.25 10.19
N ALA A 761 -19.22 7.05 9.88
CA ALA A 761 -18.48 7.93 8.98
C ALA A 761 -19.09 7.91 7.56
N LEU A 762 -19.51 6.75 7.04
CA LEU A 762 -20.20 6.66 5.74
C LEU A 762 -21.53 7.42 5.74
N ASP A 763 -22.30 7.32 6.83
CA ASP A 763 -23.55 8.09 6.99
C ASP A 763 -23.29 9.60 6.96
N VAL A 764 -22.23 10.07 7.64
CA VAL A 764 -21.80 11.47 7.60
C VAL A 764 -21.48 11.90 6.17
N HIS A 765 -20.77 11.09 5.39
CA HIS A 765 -20.46 11.43 4.00
C HIS A 765 -21.71 11.52 3.13
N ARG A 766 -22.61 10.53 3.20
CA ARG A 766 -23.85 10.55 2.41
C ARG A 766 -24.71 11.75 2.79
N SER A 767 -24.90 11.99 4.09
CA SER A 767 -25.68 13.13 4.57
C SER A 767 -25.06 14.46 4.15
N PHE A 768 -23.72 14.59 4.20
CA PHE A 768 -23.01 15.77 3.68
C PHE A 768 -23.30 16.01 2.19
N ILE A 769 -23.21 14.97 1.36
CA ILE A 769 -23.45 15.03 -0.08
C ILE A 769 -24.90 15.47 -0.38
N GLU A 770 -25.87 14.87 0.31
CA GLU A 770 -27.29 15.14 0.11
C GLU A 770 -27.73 16.50 0.67
N THR A 771 -27.01 17.06 1.65
CA THR A 771 -27.28 18.40 2.20
C THR A 771 -26.63 19.54 1.40
N HIS A 772 -25.67 19.25 0.52
CA HIS A 772 -24.99 20.23 -0.33
C HIS A 772 -25.17 19.95 -1.83
N PRO A 773 -26.42 19.78 -2.33
CA PRO A 773 -26.64 19.31 -3.69
C PRO A 773 -26.13 20.29 -4.77
N ASN A 774 -26.10 21.60 -4.51
CA ASN A 774 -25.67 22.60 -5.50
C ASN A 774 -24.16 22.56 -5.76
N GLU A 775 -23.40 22.49 -4.68
CA GLU A 775 -21.95 22.44 -4.64
C GLU A 775 -21.47 21.13 -5.27
N ILE A 776 -22.06 20.00 -4.84
CA ILE A 776 -21.74 18.67 -5.37
C ILE A 776 -22.09 18.58 -6.86
N LEU A 777 -23.28 19.02 -7.29
CA LEU A 777 -23.65 19.01 -8.71
C LEU A 777 -22.64 19.80 -9.56
N SER A 778 -22.18 20.95 -9.07
CA SER A 778 -21.22 21.79 -9.80
C SER A 778 -19.85 21.13 -9.89
N ASN A 779 -19.33 20.62 -8.77
CA ASN A 779 -18.01 20.00 -8.73
C ASN A 779 -17.96 18.68 -9.51
N ILE A 780 -19.01 17.84 -9.49
CA ILE A 780 -19.00 16.59 -10.27
C ILE A 780 -19.18 16.86 -11.77
N ASN A 781 -19.75 17.98 -12.19
CA ASN A 781 -19.67 18.37 -13.60
C ASN A 781 -18.22 18.69 -14.02
N LEU A 782 -17.46 19.39 -13.17
CA LEU A 782 -16.01 19.58 -13.37
C LEU A 782 -15.27 18.23 -13.42
N VAL A 783 -15.64 17.26 -12.57
CA VAL A 783 -15.13 15.88 -12.63
C VAL A 783 -15.43 15.23 -13.98
N SER A 784 -16.65 15.38 -14.49
CA SER A 784 -17.01 14.84 -15.81
C SER A 784 -16.11 15.39 -16.91
N ASP A 785 -15.81 16.69 -16.89
CA ASP A 785 -14.92 17.33 -17.85
C ASP A 785 -13.47 16.84 -17.73
N TRP A 786 -12.99 16.65 -16.50
CA TRP A 786 -11.69 16.07 -16.20
C TRP A 786 -11.58 14.63 -16.74
N LEU A 787 -12.55 13.77 -16.45
CA LEU A 787 -12.58 12.36 -16.90
C LEU A 787 -12.72 12.24 -18.43
N GLN A 788 -13.36 13.21 -19.08
CA GLN A 788 -13.43 13.32 -20.54
C GLN A 788 -12.11 13.77 -21.19
N GLY A 789 -11.11 14.16 -20.38
CA GLY A 789 -9.80 14.59 -20.84
C GLY A 789 -9.74 16.03 -21.31
N LYS A 790 -10.70 16.89 -20.90
CA LYS A 790 -10.62 18.32 -21.19
C LYS A 790 -9.42 18.93 -20.47
N ASN A 791 -8.65 19.75 -21.19
CA ASN A 791 -7.48 20.41 -20.61
C ASN A 791 -7.92 21.41 -19.54
N MET A 792 -7.45 21.24 -18.31
CA MET A 792 -7.74 22.12 -17.17
C MET A 792 -6.48 22.37 -16.34
N PRO A 793 -6.42 23.44 -15.55
CA PRO A 793 -5.28 23.72 -14.69
C PRO A 793 -5.19 22.75 -13.51
N ASP A 794 -3.98 22.64 -12.95
CA ASP A 794 -3.64 21.61 -11.97
C ASP A 794 -4.47 21.70 -10.68
N GLU A 795 -4.79 22.91 -10.21
CA GLU A 795 -5.63 23.12 -9.03
C GLU A 795 -7.05 22.58 -9.22
N GLN A 796 -7.65 22.78 -10.40
CA GLN A 796 -9.00 22.31 -10.70
C GLN A 796 -9.02 20.80 -10.96
N ALA A 797 -7.94 20.23 -11.52
CA ALA A 797 -7.81 18.79 -11.64
C ALA A 797 -7.72 18.12 -10.25
N ALA A 798 -6.92 18.70 -9.33
CA ALA A 798 -6.84 18.22 -7.94
C ALA A 798 -8.19 18.35 -7.22
N LEU A 799 -8.89 19.48 -7.40
CA LEU A 799 -10.25 19.66 -6.87
C LEU A 799 -11.24 18.63 -7.43
N ALA A 800 -11.15 18.30 -8.72
CA ALA A 800 -11.98 17.27 -9.33
C ALA A 800 -11.72 15.90 -8.68
N LEU A 801 -10.45 15.53 -8.48
CA LEU A 801 -10.08 14.30 -7.78
C LEU A 801 -10.65 14.27 -6.35
N ASP A 802 -10.44 15.31 -5.56
CA ASP A 802 -10.96 15.40 -4.18
C ASP A 802 -12.51 15.36 -4.17
N SER A 803 -13.16 16.04 -5.11
CA SER A 803 -14.63 16.09 -5.19
C SER A 803 -15.24 14.75 -5.57
N LEU A 804 -14.62 14.01 -6.49
CA LEU A 804 -15.06 12.65 -6.82
C LEU A 804 -14.86 11.72 -5.64
N THR A 805 -13.69 11.78 -4.99
CA THR A 805 -13.34 10.88 -3.89
C THR A 805 -14.06 11.17 -2.58
N LEU A 806 -14.70 12.34 -2.46
CA LEU A 806 -15.68 12.61 -1.41
C LEU A 806 -16.89 11.66 -1.48
N ILE A 807 -17.30 11.26 -2.68
CA ILE A 807 -18.42 10.35 -2.96
C ILE A 807 -17.96 8.92 -3.16
N VAL A 808 -16.83 8.73 -3.85
CA VAL A 808 -16.24 7.41 -4.12
C VAL A 808 -14.80 7.36 -3.59
N PRO A 809 -14.60 7.02 -2.31
CA PRO A 809 -13.30 7.14 -1.62
C PRO A 809 -12.10 6.58 -2.39
N VAL A 810 -12.27 5.46 -3.09
CA VAL A 810 -11.19 4.74 -3.78
C VAL A 810 -11.37 4.79 -5.31
N ILE A 811 -10.32 5.20 -6.01
CA ILE A 811 -10.22 5.09 -7.47
C ILE A 811 -9.15 4.07 -7.79
N SER A 812 -9.47 3.08 -8.61
CA SER A 812 -8.47 2.10 -9.07
C SER A 812 -8.12 2.32 -10.55
N THR A 813 -6.84 2.28 -10.88
CA THR A 813 -6.31 2.49 -12.23
C THR A 813 -5.01 1.70 -12.46
N THR A 814 -4.62 1.47 -13.72
CA THR A 814 -3.28 0.95 -14.02
C THR A 814 -2.24 2.06 -14.12
N PHE A 815 -0.96 1.72 -13.91
CA PHE A 815 0.16 2.64 -14.14
C PHE A 815 0.16 3.23 -15.56
N ALA A 816 -0.15 2.42 -16.58
CA ALA A 816 -0.21 2.88 -17.96
C ALA A 816 -1.26 3.99 -18.20
N SER A 817 -2.30 4.07 -17.37
CA SER A 817 -3.35 5.09 -17.49
C SER A 817 -2.99 6.40 -16.75
N ILE A 818 -2.05 6.36 -15.80
CA ILE A 818 -1.71 7.50 -14.93
C ILE A 818 -1.16 8.70 -15.73
N PRO A 819 -0.18 8.55 -16.65
CA PRO A 819 0.38 9.69 -17.40
C PRO A 819 -0.68 10.51 -18.15
N ARG A 820 -1.79 9.88 -18.55
CA ARG A 820 -2.88 10.50 -19.31
C ARG A 820 -3.99 11.01 -18.40
N MET A 821 -4.53 10.15 -17.54
CA MET A 821 -5.66 10.50 -16.67
C MET A 821 -5.27 11.53 -15.60
N PHE A 822 -4.06 11.39 -15.05
CA PHE A 822 -3.53 12.25 -13.99
C PHE A 822 -2.52 13.29 -14.53
N LYS A 823 -2.51 13.55 -15.84
CA LYS A 823 -1.54 14.46 -16.50
C LYS A 823 -1.40 15.82 -15.79
N LYS A 824 -2.52 16.37 -15.31
CA LYS A 824 -2.64 17.67 -14.64
C LYS A 824 -2.69 17.59 -13.11
N ILE A 825 -2.52 16.40 -12.53
CA ILE A 825 -2.52 16.21 -11.07
C ILE A 825 -1.08 16.38 -10.60
N GLY A 826 -0.74 17.52 -10.00
CA GLY A 826 0.63 17.85 -9.61
C GLY A 826 1.21 16.99 -8.48
N ARG A 827 2.40 17.37 -8.03
CA ARG A 827 3.08 16.77 -6.86
C ARG A 827 2.16 16.73 -5.64
N GLU A 828 2.14 15.59 -4.96
CA GLU A 828 1.42 15.36 -3.69
C GLU A 828 -0.09 15.68 -3.69
N ALA A 829 -0.71 15.81 -4.87
CA ALA A 829 -2.15 16.08 -4.99
C ALA A 829 -3.03 14.84 -4.75
N ILE A 830 -2.48 13.62 -4.94
CA ILE A 830 -3.12 12.38 -4.50
C ILE A 830 -2.86 12.23 -2.99
N GLY A 831 -3.93 12.14 -2.20
CA GLY A 831 -3.83 12.00 -0.75
C GLY A 831 -3.11 10.73 -0.31
N TRP A 832 -3.57 9.60 -0.85
CA TRP A 832 -3.06 8.26 -0.59
C TRP A 832 -2.95 7.48 -1.90
N LEU A 833 -1.77 6.95 -2.18
CA LEU A 833 -1.51 5.98 -3.25
C LEU A 833 -1.28 4.61 -2.64
N LEU A 834 -2.12 3.64 -3.00
CA LEU A 834 -1.96 2.25 -2.62
C LEU A 834 -1.51 1.48 -3.86
N ILE A 835 -0.27 1.00 -3.89
CA ILE A 835 0.23 0.17 -4.97
C ILE A 835 0.00 -1.29 -4.60
N ASP A 836 -0.78 -2.01 -5.41
CA ASP A 836 -0.99 -3.45 -5.25
C ASP A 836 -0.26 -4.24 -6.33
N GLU A 837 0.17 -5.45 -5.97
CA GLU A 837 1.03 -6.32 -6.78
C GLU A 837 2.34 -5.62 -7.21
N ALA A 838 2.92 -4.80 -6.33
CA ALA A 838 4.14 -4.04 -6.60
C ALA A 838 5.36 -4.91 -6.95
N GLY A 839 5.33 -6.20 -6.59
CA GLY A 839 6.36 -7.18 -6.97
C GLY A 839 6.43 -7.42 -8.49
N GLN A 840 5.36 -7.13 -9.23
CA GLN A 840 5.27 -7.25 -10.69
C GLN A 840 5.46 -5.91 -11.42
N ALA A 841 5.49 -4.79 -10.69
CA ALA A 841 5.57 -3.46 -11.28
C ALA A 841 7.02 -3.08 -11.56
N LEU A 842 7.27 -2.59 -12.77
CA LEU A 842 8.56 -2.03 -13.12
C LEU A 842 8.76 -0.69 -12.36
N PRO A 843 9.95 -0.43 -11.79
CA PRO A 843 10.23 0.76 -11.00
C PRO A 843 9.79 2.09 -11.61
N GLN A 844 10.08 2.27 -12.90
CA GLN A 844 9.81 3.49 -13.65
C GLN A 844 8.32 3.74 -13.87
N GLN A 845 7.49 2.69 -13.87
CA GLN A 845 6.04 2.81 -14.03
C GLN A 845 5.36 3.33 -12.76
N ALA A 846 5.90 2.97 -11.59
CA ALA A 846 5.40 3.43 -10.30
C ALA A 846 5.85 4.87 -9.97
N ALA A 847 7.01 5.29 -10.46
CA ALA A 847 7.65 6.56 -10.15
C ALA A 847 6.72 7.78 -10.33
N GLY A 848 6.00 7.84 -11.44
CA GLY A 848 5.05 8.94 -11.73
C GLY A 848 3.88 9.02 -10.76
N ALA A 849 3.33 7.86 -10.38
CA ALA A 849 2.27 7.78 -9.39
C ALA A 849 2.74 8.25 -8.01
N ILE A 850 3.93 7.79 -7.58
CA ILE A 850 4.53 8.13 -6.29
C ILE A 850 4.80 9.63 -6.18
N TRP A 851 5.28 10.28 -7.26
CA TRP A 851 5.52 11.72 -7.27
C TRP A 851 4.23 12.55 -7.07
N ARG A 852 3.09 12.08 -7.59
CA ARG A 852 1.79 12.73 -7.42
C ARG A 852 1.17 12.47 -6.05
N ALA A 853 1.72 11.56 -5.25
CA ALA A 853 1.12 11.13 -3.99
C ALA A 853 1.83 11.72 -2.77
N ALA A 854 1.06 12.24 -1.83
CA ALA A 854 1.57 12.63 -0.52
C ALA A 854 2.01 11.39 0.28
N ARG A 855 1.17 10.35 0.30
CA ARG A 855 1.37 9.15 1.11
C ARG A 855 1.28 7.93 0.21
N THR A 856 2.32 7.10 0.21
CA THR A 856 2.36 5.89 -0.63
C THR A 856 2.48 4.65 0.25
N VAL A 857 1.59 3.68 0.05
CA VAL A 857 1.71 2.33 0.60
C VAL A 857 1.97 1.36 -0.55
N VAL A 858 3.10 0.65 -0.50
CA VAL A 858 3.51 -0.31 -1.53
C VAL A 858 3.31 -1.72 -1.00
N VAL A 859 2.42 -2.48 -1.64
CA VAL A 859 2.10 -3.85 -1.24
C VAL A 859 2.37 -4.80 -2.40
N GLY A 860 3.14 -5.84 -2.12
CA GLY A 860 3.59 -6.78 -3.13
C GLY A 860 4.48 -7.87 -2.56
N ASP A 861 5.03 -8.69 -3.43
CA ASP A 861 5.89 -9.80 -3.02
C ASP A 861 7.01 -10.03 -4.05
N PRO A 862 8.28 -9.79 -3.69
CA PRO A 862 9.40 -9.99 -4.60
C PRO A 862 9.69 -11.47 -4.88
N LYS A 863 9.11 -12.41 -4.11
CA LYS A 863 9.27 -13.87 -4.32
C LYS A 863 8.12 -14.50 -5.13
N GLN A 864 7.15 -13.70 -5.58
CA GLN A 864 6.20 -14.06 -6.64
C GLN A 864 6.76 -13.69 -8.03
N LEU A 865 5.97 -13.76 -9.10
CA LEU A 865 6.49 -13.47 -10.44
C LEU A 865 7.07 -12.05 -10.53
N GLU A 866 8.23 -11.99 -11.15
CA GLU A 866 8.97 -10.75 -11.37
C GLU A 866 8.35 -9.92 -12.49
N PRO A 867 8.65 -8.61 -12.53
CA PRO A 867 8.26 -7.76 -13.64
C PRO A 867 8.83 -8.28 -14.96
N VAL A 868 8.07 -8.16 -16.04
CA VAL A 868 8.55 -8.51 -17.38
C VAL A 868 9.03 -7.23 -18.06
N SER A 869 10.34 -7.10 -18.25
CA SER A 869 10.91 -6.02 -19.06
C SER A 869 10.54 -6.19 -20.54
N GLY A 870 10.27 -5.07 -21.21
CA GLY A 870 9.91 -5.05 -22.63
C GLY A 870 11.10 -5.18 -23.58
N ILE A 871 12.31 -5.24 -23.04
CA ILE A 871 13.56 -5.42 -23.77
C ILE A 871 14.36 -6.60 -23.21
N PRO A 872 15.22 -7.25 -24.02
CA PRO A 872 16.12 -8.29 -23.52
C PRO A 872 17.07 -7.77 -22.44
N ALA A 873 17.38 -8.60 -21.44
CA ALA A 873 18.27 -8.25 -20.33
C ALA A 873 19.68 -7.83 -20.80
N ILE A 874 20.16 -8.36 -21.93
CA ILE A 874 21.46 -7.99 -22.50
C ILE A 874 21.44 -6.53 -22.97
N VAL A 875 20.38 -6.11 -23.66
CA VAL A 875 20.21 -4.72 -24.12
C VAL A 875 20.07 -3.78 -22.91
N GLU A 876 19.29 -4.19 -21.90
CA GLU A 876 19.14 -3.45 -20.65
C GLU A 876 20.48 -3.24 -19.93
N GLY A 877 21.29 -4.31 -19.77
CA GLY A 877 22.60 -4.23 -19.15
C GLY A 877 23.58 -3.33 -19.91
N ALA A 878 23.53 -3.35 -21.25
CA ALA A 878 24.37 -2.51 -22.09
C ALA A 878 23.98 -1.02 -21.97
N LEU A 879 22.68 -0.71 -21.95
CA LEU A 879 22.17 0.64 -21.62
C LEU A 879 22.63 1.06 -20.22
N ALA A 880 22.52 0.18 -19.24
CA ALA A 880 22.88 0.51 -17.87
C ALA A 880 24.38 0.81 -17.72
N GLN A 881 25.25 0.05 -18.39
CA GLN A 881 26.68 0.32 -18.44
C GLN A 881 26.96 1.71 -19.04
N HIS A 882 26.26 2.06 -20.12
CA HIS A 882 26.37 3.37 -20.76
C HIS A 882 26.03 4.53 -19.80
N TYR A 883 24.93 4.40 -19.06
CA TYR A 883 24.49 5.41 -18.10
C TYR A 883 25.22 5.34 -16.74
N GLY A 884 26.03 4.31 -16.50
CA GLY A 884 26.66 4.07 -15.20
C GLY A 884 25.64 3.75 -14.10
N VAL A 885 24.60 3.00 -14.44
CA VAL A 885 23.51 2.61 -13.54
C VAL A 885 23.73 1.16 -13.07
N PRO A 886 23.79 0.90 -11.75
CA PRO A 886 24.06 -0.44 -11.24
C PRO A 886 22.84 -1.38 -11.37
N PRO A 887 23.03 -2.73 -11.36
CA PRO A 887 21.96 -3.73 -11.49
C PRO A 887 20.78 -3.57 -10.54
N SER A 888 21.03 -2.98 -9.37
CA SER A 888 20.00 -2.64 -8.40
C SER A 888 18.95 -1.66 -8.92
N TRP A 889 19.13 -1.03 -10.07
CA TRP A 889 18.18 -0.11 -10.70
C TRP A 889 17.58 -0.62 -12.01
N TRP A 890 17.95 -1.83 -12.46
CA TRP A 890 17.53 -2.38 -13.74
C TRP A 890 16.09 -2.89 -13.65
N PRO A 891 15.14 -2.33 -14.43
CA PRO A 891 13.75 -2.77 -14.42
C PRO A 891 13.53 -4.28 -14.59
N GLY A 892 14.38 -4.99 -15.34
CA GLY A 892 14.32 -6.45 -15.48
C GLY A 892 14.80 -7.26 -14.26
N GLU A 893 15.53 -6.65 -13.32
CA GLU A 893 16.12 -7.34 -12.16
C GLU A 893 15.48 -6.96 -10.83
N ILE A 894 14.85 -5.79 -10.76
CA ILE A 894 14.23 -5.24 -9.55
C ILE A 894 12.81 -4.73 -9.82
N SER A 895 11.91 -4.95 -8.87
CA SER A 895 10.55 -4.43 -8.91
C SER A 895 10.39 -3.17 -8.07
N ALA A 896 9.28 -2.46 -8.28
CA ALA A 896 8.90 -1.33 -7.42
C ALA A 896 8.79 -1.73 -5.94
N GLN A 897 8.39 -2.98 -5.65
CA GLN A 897 8.38 -3.52 -4.28
C GLN A 897 9.80 -3.57 -3.68
N VAL A 898 10.78 -4.10 -4.41
CA VAL A 898 12.16 -4.24 -3.90
C VAL A 898 12.76 -2.87 -3.57
N LEU A 899 12.51 -1.85 -4.40
CA LEU A 899 12.92 -0.48 -4.12
C LEU A 899 12.23 0.10 -2.88
N ALA A 900 10.91 -0.09 -2.77
CA ALA A 900 10.16 0.37 -1.61
C ALA A 900 10.60 -0.35 -0.33
N ASP A 901 10.92 -1.64 -0.39
CA ASP A 901 11.45 -2.40 0.75
C ASP A 901 12.78 -1.81 1.25
N GLN A 902 13.64 -1.31 0.36
CA GLN A 902 14.89 -0.65 0.78
C GLN A 902 14.66 0.66 1.54
N THR A 903 13.48 1.29 1.44
CA THR A 903 13.18 2.47 2.24
C THR A 903 12.83 2.12 3.70
N MET A 904 12.56 0.85 3.99
CA MET A 904 11.99 0.41 5.27
C MET A 904 13.04 0.07 6.31
N ASN A 905 12.91 0.70 7.49
CA ASN A 905 13.67 0.31 8.69
C ASN A 905 13.07 -0.94 9.36
N LEU A 906 11.77 -1.21 9.21
CA LEU A 906 11.08 -2.34 9.85
C LEU A 906 10.88 -3.46 8.83
N GLY A 907 11.40 -4.65 9.09
CA GLY A 907 11.33 -5.74 8.11
C GLY A 907 12.04 -7.01 8.55
N THR A 908 12.40 -7.85 7.60
CA THR A 908 13.28 -9.01 7.82
C THR A 908 14.01 -9.36 6.52
N CYS A 909 14.98 -10.28 6.59
CA CYS A 909 15.67 -10.79 5.40
C CYS A 909 15.06 -12.14 4.97
N LEU A 910 14.74 -12.24 3.67
CA LEU A 910 14.45 -13.51 3.01
C LEU A 910 15.71 -14.01 2.28
N PRO A 911 16.06 -15.30 2.34
CA PRO A 911 17.20 -15.80 1.59
C PRO A 911 16.95 -15.73 0.08
N ASP A 912 17.99 -15.43 -0.67
CA ASP A 912 18.06 -15.61 -2.11
C ASP A 912 19.39 -16.29 -2.44
N PRO A 913 19.40 -17.54 -2.93
CA PRO A 913 20.65 -18.24 -3.19
C PRO A 913 21.46 -17.61 -4.33
N ASP A 914 20.83 -16.84 -5.22
CA ASP A 914 21.48 -16.26 -6.38
C ASP A 914 21.90 -14.80 -6.12
N LYS A 915 21.06 -14.01 -5.42
CA LYS A 915 21.27 -12.57 -5.19
C LYS A 915 21.70 -12.21 -3.75
N GLY A 916 21.78 -13.18 -2.84
CA GLY A 916 22.00 -12.92 -1.41
C GLY A 916 20.72 -12.49 -0.67
N PRO A 917 20.76 -12.28 0.65
CA PRO A 917 19.56 -11.98 1.44
C PRO A 917 18.84 -10.71 0.94
N VAL A 918 17.54 -10.84 0.68
CA VAL A 918 16.66 -9.75 0.24
C VAL A 918 15.91 -9.21 1.45
N TRP A 919 16.08 -7.92 1.74
CA TRP A 919 15.30 -7.24 2.77
C TRP A 919 13.87 -6.98 2.29
N VAL A 920 12.89 -7.31 3.13
CA VAL A 920 11.47 -7.09 2.88
C VAL A 920 10.84 -6.26 3.99
N GLY A 921 10.05 -5.25 3.62
CA GLY A 921 9.40 -4.33 4.56
C GLY A 921 8.19 -4.96 5.24
N CYS A 922 8.09 -4.83 6.56
CA CYS A 922 6.92 -5.19 7.39
C CYS A 922 6.10 -6.41 6.88
N PRO A 923 6.68 -7.62 6.82
CA PRO A 923 6.05 -8.75 6.13
C PRO A 923 4.79 -9.28 6.84
N LEU A 924 3.76 -9.59 6.05
CA LEU A 924 2.56 -10.31 6.50
C LEU A 924 2.82 -11.81 6.51
N ARG A 925 2.42 -12.51 7.57
CA ARG A 925 2.90 -13.89 7.79
C ARG A 925 1.82 -14.95 7.93
N VAL A 926 0.61 -14.62 8.39
CA VAL A 926 -0.46 -15.61 8.54
C VAL A 926 -1.12 -15.94 7.21
N HIS A 927 -0.89 -17.16 6.71
CA HIS A 927 -1.48 -17.67 5.48
C HIS A 927 -2.81 -18.39 5.74
N ARG A 928 -3.90 -17.94 5.10
CA ARG A 928 -5.26 -18.51 5.31
C ARG A 928 -5.91 -19.14 4.07
N ARG A 929 -5.18 -19.24 2.94
CA ARG A 929 -5.75 -19.64 1.65
C ARG A 929 -5.59 -21.14 1.35
N CYS A 930 -4.36 -21.61 1.33
CA CYS A 930 -3.95 -22.93 0.88
C CYS A 930 -3.97 -23.95 2.02
N ASP A 931 -4.41 -25.16 1.70
CA ASP A 931 -4.17 -26.35 2.52
C ASP A 931 -2.74 -26.87 2.32
N ASP A 932 -2.33 -27.81 3.18
CA ASP A 932 -1.14 -28.62 2.93
C ASP A 932 -1.40 -29.69 1.85
N PRO A 933 -0.38 -30.02 1.02
CA PRO A 933 1.02 -29.62 1.13
C PRO A 933 1.38 -28.28 0.46
N MET A 934 0.43 -27.60 -0.20
CA MET A 934 0.72 -26.38 -0.97
C MET A 934 1.33 -25.27 -0.12
N PHE A 935 0.79 -25.05 1.08
CA PHE A 935 1.37 -24.11 2.05
C PHE A 935 2.81 -24.48 2.40
N THR A 936 3.04 -25.72 2.87
CA THR A 936 4.38 -26.20 3.26
C THR A 936 5.40 -26.07 2.12
N VAL A 937 5.04 -26.45 0.89
CA VAL A 937 5.92 -26.35 -0.27
C VAL A 937 6.27 -24.88 -0.58
N SER A 938 5.26 -24.01 -0.66
CA SER A 938 5.47 -22.58 -0.92
C SER A 938 6.36 -21.94 0.15
N ASN A 939 6.09 -22.20 1.43
CA ASN A 939 6.82 -21.62 2.55
C ASN A 939 8.29 -22.05 2.58
N LYS A 940 8.60 -23.31 2.28
CA LYS A 940 9.98 -23.81 2.19
C LYS A 940 10.72 -23.30 0.95
N VAL A 941 10.04 -23.21 -0.19
CA VAL A 941 10.66 -22.87 -1.48
C VAL A 941 10.98 -21.38 -1.59
N ALA A 942 10.11 -20.50 -1.10
CA ALA A 942 10.19 -19.06 -1.36
C ALA A 942 10.39 -18.20 -0.10
N TYR A 943 10.01 -18.68 1.08
CA TYR A 943 9.88 -17.81 2.27
C TYR A 943 10.67 -18.28 3.49
N ASP A 944 11.48 -19.34 3.39
CA ASP A 944 12.35 -19.81 4.48
C ASP A 944 11.62 -20.04 5.81
N GLY A 945 10.40 -20.59 5.73
CA GLY A 945 9.56 -20.84 6.90
C GLY A 945 8.99 -19.57 7.56
N LEU A 946 9.09 -18.40 6.91
CA LEU A 946 8.58 -17.13 7.44
C LEU A 946 7.07 -17.15 7.69
N MET A 947 6.30 -17.80 6.81
CA MET A 947 4.84 -17.83 6.91
C MET A 947 4.34 -18.82 7.97
N VAL A 948 3.19 -18.51 8.54
CA VAL A 948 2.49 -19.33 9.55
C VAL A 948 1.15 -19.81 8.97
N HIS A 949 0.82 -21.09 9.16
CA HIS A 949 -0.44 -21.65 8.66
C HIS A 949 -1.59 -21.26 9.58
N GLY A 950 -2.49 -20.40 9.08
CA GLY A 950 -3.65 -19.90 9.82
C GLY A 950 -4.99 -20.47 9.35
N LYS A 951 -4.98 -21.36 8.34
CA LYS A 951 -6.22 -21.97 7.82
C LYS A 951 -6.60 -23.17 8.68
N GLN A 952 -7.84 -23.20 9.16
CA GLN A 952 -8.37 -24.37 9.86
C GLN A 952 -8.60 -25.51 8.85
N GLN A 953 -8.21 -26.73 9.23
CA GLN A 953 -8.44 -27.92 8.40
C GLN A 953 -9.94 -28.11 8.18
N THR A 954 -10.36 -28.03 6.93
CA THR A 954 -11.73 -28.30 6.51
C THR A 954 -11.80 -29.68 5.90
N ALA A 955 -12.71 -30.53 6.39
CA ALA A 955 -12.98 -31.81 5.75
C ALA A 955 -13.48 -31.54 4.32
N THR A 956 -12.84 -32.16 3.34
CA THR A 956 -13.19 -31.99 1.93
C THR A 956 -13.35 -33.34 1.27
N PRO A 957 -14.38 -33.55 0.43
CA PRO A 957 -14.59 -34.80 -0.30
C PRO A 957 -13.58 -34.99 -1.44
N LEU A 958 -12.73 -34.00 -1.72
CA LEU A 958 -11.76 -34.05 -2.80
C LEU A 958 -10.65 -35.08 -2.53
N PRO A 959 -10.20 -35.82 -3.57
CA PRO A 959 -9.07 -36.73 -3.45
C PRO A 959 -7.83 -36.00 -2.92
N LYS A 960 -6.92 -36.72 -2.25
CA LYS A 960 -5.71 -36.10 -1.70
C LYS A 960 -4.83 -35.57 -2.83
N SER A 961 -4.12 -34.47 -2.56
CA SER A 961 -3.12 -33.93 -3.49
C SER A 961 -2.07 -35.00 -3.79
N SER A 962 -1.71 -35.19 -5.05
CA SER A 962 -0.78 -36.25 -5.49
C SER A 962 0.08 -35.81 -6.66
N TRP A 963 1.26 -36.43 -6.77
CA TRP A 963 2.09 -36.43 -7.96
C TRP A 963 1.70 -37.66 -8.80
N ILE A 964 1.15 -37.42 -9.99
CA ILE A 964 0.86 -38.45 -10.98
C ILE A 964 2.13 -38.62 -11.81
N ASP A 965 2.89 -39.66 -11.50
CA ASP A 965 4.19 -39.92 -12.13
C ASP A 965 3.99 -40.46 -13.55
N VAL A 966 4.48 -39.71 -14.54
CA VAL A 966 4.32 -40.03 -15.95
C VAL A 966 5.68 -39.97 -16.63
N VAL A 967 6.14 -41.11 -17.15
CA VAL A 967 7.37 -41.19 -17.95
C VAL A 967 6.98 -41.07 -19.43
N GLY A 968 7.20 -39.88 -20.00
CA GLY A 968 6.90 -39.59 -21.39
C GLY A 968 7.81 -40.31 -22.38
N LYS A 969 7.24 -40.76 -23.50
CA LYS A 969 8.00 -41.34 -24.63
C LYS A 969 7.98 -40.41 -25.85
N GLU A 970 6.90 -39.66 -26.03
CA GLU A 970 6.70 -38.75 -27.16
C GLU A 970 6.40 -37.32 -26.69
N CYS A 971 6.95 -36.32 -27.40
CA CYS A 971 6.67 -34.92 -27.10
C CYS A 971 6.54 -34.02 -28.36
N GLU A 972 5.60 -33.09 -28.31
CA GLU A 972 5.43 -32.00 -29.27
C GLU A 972 5.86 -30.68 -28.62
N GLY A 973 7.06 -30.19 -28.96
CA GLY A 973 7.63 -29.04 -28.26
C GLY A 973 7.88 -29.38 -26.78
N ASN A 974 7.25 -28.67 -25.85
CA ASN A 974 7.30 -29.00 -24.42
C ASN A 974 6.13 -29.87 -23.94
N TRP A 975 5.14 -30.16 -24.79
CA TRP A 975 4.00 -31.02 -24.45
C TRP A 975 4.37 -32.48 -24.54
N VAL A 976 4.26 -33.20 -23.43
CA VAL A 976 4.42 -34.66 -23.37
C VAL A 976 3.05 -35.30 -23.58
N ILE A 977 2.94 -36.23 -24.52
CA ILE A 977 1.64 -36.77 -24.94
C ILE A 977 0.96 -37.53 -23.78
N GLU A 978 1.73 -38.38 -23.10
CA GLU A 978 1.24 -39.23 -22.00
C GLU A 978 0.83 -38.39 -20.77
N GLU A 979 1.47 -37.24 -20.54
CA GLU A 979 1.02 -36.31 -19.50
C GLU A 979 -0.36 -35.76 -19.84
N GLY A 980 -0.64 -35.49 -21.12
CA GLY A 980 -1.95 -35.07 -21.61
C GLY A 980 -3.06 -36.10 -21.40
N GLU A 981 -2.76 -37.37 -21.62
CA GLU A 981 -3.68 -38.49 -21.37
C GLU A 981 -4.00 -38.62 -19.87
N ALA A 982 -2.97 -38.46 -19.02
CA ALA A 982 -3.15 -38.45 -17.57
C ALA A 982 -4.02 -37.25 -17.10
N VAL A 983 -3.87 -36.08 -17.70
CA VAL A 983 -4.73 -34.91 -17.45
C VAL A 983 -6.18 -35.23 -17.79
N GLU A 984 -6.44 -35.77 -18.98
CA GLU A 984 -7.80 -36.10 -19.42
C GLU A 984 -8.47 -37.07 -18.46
N LYS A 985 -7.77 -38.15 -18.09
CA LYS A 985 -8.26 -39.11 -17.09
C LYS A 985 -8.59 -38.45 -15.75
N LEU A 986 -7.65 -37.67 -15.21
CA LEU A 986 -7.85 -36.97 -13.93
C LEU A 986 -9.06 -36.03 -13.98
N LEU A 987 -9.23 -35.28 -15.08
CA LEU A 987 -10.36 -34.36 -15.23
C LEU A 987 -11.70 -35.07 -15.28
N LEU A 988 -11.77 -36.21 -15.99
CA LEU A 988 -12.96 -37.05 -16.01
C LEU A 988 -13.26 -37.62 -14.62
N ASP A 989 -12.25 -38.14 -13.91
CA ASP A 989 -12.43 -38.67 -12.55
C ASP A 989 -12.91 -37.57 -11.58
N LEU A 990 -12.32 -36.37 -11.64
CA LEU A 990 -12.71 -35.25 -10.80
C LEU A 990 -14.17 -34.81 -11.06
N ARG A 991 -14.60 -34.79 -12.32
CA ARG A 991 -15.97 -34.39 -12.70
C ARG A 991 -16.99 -35.49 -12.41
N ASP A 992 -16.70 -36.71 -12.86
CA ASP A 992 -17.69 -37.79 -12.95
C ASP A 992 -17.77 -38.61 -11.66
N ILE A 993 -16.63 -38.79 -10.96
CA ILE A 993 -16.56 -39.56 -9.70
C ILE A 993 -16.63 -38.64 -8.48
N HIS A 994 -15.92 -37.51 -8.52
CA HIS A 994 -15.80 -36.59 -7.38
C HIS A 994 -16.71 -35.37 -7.47
N HIS A 995 -17.49 -35.23 -8.55
CA HIS A 995 -18.47 -34.16 -8.75
C HIS A 995 -17.91 -32.75 -8.59
N VAL A 996 -16.64 -32.55 -8.96
CA VAL A 996 -16.00 -31.24 -8.94
C VAL A 996 -16.49 -30.44 -10.14
N LEU A 997 -17.10 -29.29 -9.87
CA LEU A 997 -17.57 -28.39 -10.90
C LEU A 997 -16.38 -27.86 -11.75
N PRO A 998 -16.50 -27.79 -13.08
CA PRO A 998 -15.40 -27.38 -13.94
C PRO A 998 -14.81 -26.00 -13.61
N GLU A 999 -15.62 -25.05 -13.14
CA GLU A 999 -15.17 -23.74 -12.69
C GLU A 999 -14.28 -23.79 -11.44
N ASN A 1000 -14.26 -24.90 -10.69
CA ASN A 1000 -13.42 -25.04 -9.50
C ASN A 1000 -12.03 -25.63 -9.80
N ILE A 1001 -11.73 -25.93 -11.07
CA ILE A 1001 -10.49 -26.53 -11.51
C ILE A 1001 -9.69 -25.54 -12.36
N PHE A 1002 -8.38 -25.45 -12.09
CA PHE A 1002 -7.47 -24.58 -12.81
C PHE A 1002 -6.34 -25.39 -13.42
N LEU A 1003 -6.15 -25.26 -14.73
CA LEU A 1003 -5.15 -25.99 -15.50
C LEU A 1003 -3.96 -25.10 -15.82
N ILE A 1004 -2.78 -25.45 -15.31
CA ILE A 1004 -1.59 -24.62 -15.46
C ILE A 1004 -0.37 -25.42 -15.92
N SER A 1005 0.53 -24.74 -16.63
CA SER A 1005 1.84 -25.26 -17.02
C SER A 1005 2.89 -24.16 -17.09
N PRO A 1006 4.18 -24.44 -16.85
CA PRO A 1006 5.26 -23.50 -17.14
C PRO A 1006 5.34 -23.12 -18.64
N PHE A 1007 4.93 -24.02 -19.55
CA PHE A 1007 5.17 -23.86 -20.98
C PHE A 1007 3.93 -23.44 -21.76
N ARG A 1008 4.12 -22.53 -22.73
CA ARG A 1008 3.05 -22.03 -23.61
C ARG A 1008 2.43 -23.13 -24.48
N ASP A 1009 3.24 -24.07 -24.97
CA ASP A 1009 2.75 -25.18 -25.80
C ASP A 1009 1.81 -26.08 -25.03
N CYS A 1010 2.16 -26.40 -23.78
CA CYS A 1010 1.33 -27.19 -22.89
C CYS A 1010 0.04 -26.45 -22.53
N ALA A 1011 0.12 -25.17 -22.16
CA ALA A 1011 -1.07 -24.35 -21.90
C ALA A 1011 -2.04 -24.31 -23.09
N ARG A 1012 -1.53 -24.29 -24.34
CA ARG A 1012 -2.35 -24.36 -25.55
C ARG A 1012 -3.09 -25.69 -25.66
N LYS A 1013 -2.37 -26.80 -25.49
CA LYS A 1013 -2.95 -28.16 -25.54
C LYS A 1013 -3.96 -28.39 -24.41
N LEU A 1014 -3.65 -27.92 -23.20
CA LEU A 1014 -4.59 -27.93 -22.08
C LEU A 1014 -5.86 -27.14 -22.37
N ARG A 1015 -5.77 -26.00 -23.05
CA ARG A 1015 -6.97 -25.23 -23.42
C ARG A 1015 -7.84 -25.98 -24.42
N THR A 1016 -7.22 -26.69 -25.37
CA THR A 1016 -7.96 -27.59 -26.29
C THR A 1016 -8.63 -28.73 -25.54
N LEU A 1017 -7.94 -29.35 -24.58
CA LEU A 1017 -8.51 -30.38 -23.71
C LEU A 1017 -9.68 -29.84 -22.89
N ALA A 1018 -9.49 -28.69 -22.23
CA ALA A 1018 -10.54 -28.04 -21.44
C ALA A 1018 -11.78 -27.76 -22.28
N SER A 1019 -11.61 -27.19 -23.48
CA SER A 1019 -12.74 -26.94 -24.39
C SER A 1019 -13.45 -28.21 -24.83
N ARG A 1020 -12.69 -29.30 -25.10
CA ARG A 1020 -13.25 -30.60 -25.52
C ARG A 1020 -14.03 -31.28 -24.39
N LEU A 1021 -13.58 -31.11 -23.15
CA LEU A 1021 -14.15 -31.75 -21.97
C LEU A 1021 -15.14 -30.85 -21.21
N GLU A 1022 -15.51 -29.70 -21.78
CA GLU A 1022 -16.45 -28.71 -21.21
C GLU A 1022 -15.97 -28.07 -19.90
N PHE A 1023 -14.66 -27.87 -19.77
CA PHE A 1023 -14.04 -27.08 -18.70
C PHE A 1023 -13.83 -25.62 -19.09
N ASP A 1024 -13.73 -24.76 -18.07
CA ASP A 1024 -13.54 -23.34 -18.26
C ASP A 1024 -12.16 -23.03 -18.87
N THR A 1025 -12.16 -22.64 -20.15
CA THR A 1025 -10.96 -22.27 -20.90
C THR A 1025 -10.29 -20.98 -20.40
N GLN A 1026 -11.03 -20.11 -19.70
CA GLN A 1026 -10.48 -18.94 -19.00
C GLN A 1026 -9.71 -19.33 -17.74
N LYS A 1027 -9.97 -20.55 -17.24
CA LYS A 1027 -9.25 -21.22 -16.17
C LYS A 1027 -8.13 -22.15 -16.67
N THR A 1028 -7.54 -21.83 -17.82
CA THR A 1028 -6.41 -22.57 -18.38
C THR A 1028 -5.34 -21.63 -18.94
N GLY A 1029 -4.08 -21.82 -18.56
CA GLY A 1029 -3.00 -20.96 -19.03
C GLY A 1029 -1.59 -21.34 -18.58
N THR A 1030 -0.65 -20.45 -18.87
CA THR A 1030 0.69 -20.50 -18.27
C THR A 1030 0.65 -19.91 -16.86
N VAL A 1031 1.62 -20.26 -16.01
CA VAL A 1031 1.75 -19.70 -14.65
C VAL A 1031 1.64 -18.16 -14.63
N HIS A 1032 2.31 -17.48 -15.58
CA HIS A 1032 2.28 -16.02 -15.73
C HIS A 1032 0.88 -15.46 -16.02
N THR A 1033 0.16 -16.05 -16.97
CA THR A 1033 -1.19 -15.59 -17.36
C THR A 1033 -2.27 -15.85 -16.30
N THR A 1034 -1.94 -16.65 -15.29
CA THR A 1034 -2.87 -17.07 -14.23
C THR A 1034 -2.65 -16.35 -12.90
N GLN A 1035 -1.78 -15.34 -12.88
CA GLN A 1035 -1.50 -14.55 -11.69
C GLN A 1035 -2.73 -13.79 -11.19
N GLY A 1036 -2.88 -13.69 -9.87
CA GLY A 1036 -4.05 -13.09 -9.21
C GLY A 1036 -5.31 -13.98 -9.18
N LYS A 1037 -5.35 -15.07 -9.95
CA LYS A 1037 -6.46 -16.04 -9.94
C LYS A 1037 -6.19 -17.18 -8.96
N GLU A 1038 -7.23 -17.91 -8.59
CA GLU A 1038 -7.18 -19.03 -7.65
C GLU A 1038 -8.35 -20.01 -7.89
N ALA A 1039 -8.18 -21.26 -7.47
CA ALA A 1039 -9.21 -22.28 -7.58
C ALA A 1039 -9.12 -23.30 -6.45
N SER A 1040 -10.20 -24.04 -6.22
CA SER A 1040 -10.23 -25.13 -5.24
C SER A 1040 -9.20 -26.21 -5.59
N VAL A 1041 -9.12 -26.57 -6.87
CA VAL A 1041 -8.20 -27.57 -7.40
C VAL A 1041 -7.31 -26.96 -8.48
N VAL A 1042 -6.01 -27.25 -8.43
CA VAL A 1042 -5.06 -26.92 -9.51
C VAL A 1042 -4.45 -28.20 -10.03
N VAL A 1043 -4.39 -28.32 -11.36
CA VAL A 1043 -3.62 -29.35 -12.07
C VAL A 1043 -2.43 -28.66 -12.73
N LEU A 1044 -1.24 -28.97 -12.22
CA LEU A 1044 0.04 -28.47 -12.74
C LEU A 1044 0.66 -29.54 -13.65
N VAL A 1045 0.70 -29.25 -14.95
CA VAL A 1045 1.31 -30.12 -15.96
C VAL A 1045 2.70 -29.61 -16.27
N LEU A 1046 3.72 -30.38 -15.87
CA LEU A 1046 5.10 -29.94 -15.89
C LEU A 1046 5.67 -29.91 -17.31
N GLY A 1047 5.39 -30.93 -18.12
CA GLY A 1047 5.92 -31.08 -19.46
C GLY A 1047 7.45 -31.07 -19.49
N GLY A 1048 7.98 -30.49 -20.56
CA GLY A 1048 9.41 -30.34 -20.82
C GLY A 1048 9.87 -31.28 -21.91
N ASN A 1049 10.48 -30.71 -22.95
CA ASN A 1049 10.93 -31.44 -24.12
C ASN A 1049 11.91 -32.57 -23.74
N LEU A 1050 11.61 -33.81 -24.18
CA LEU A 1050 12.40 -35.00 -23.85
C LEU A 1050 13.83 -34.95 -24.43
N GLN A 1051 14.02 -34.19 -25.52
CA GLN A 1051 15.29 -34.02 -26.22
C GLN A 1051 16.06 -32.76 -25.80
N LYS A 1052 15.45 -31.85 -25.02
CA LYS A 1052 16.08 -30.60 -24.56
C LYS A 1052 16.04 -30.48 -23.03
N PRO A 1053 17.07 -30.98 -22.32
CA PRO A 1053 17.14 -30.93 -20.85
C PRO A 1053 17.04 -29.51 -20.27
N GLY A 1054 17.52 -28.50 -21.01
CA GLY A 1054 17.52 -27.10 -20.57
C GLY A 1054 16.14 -26.51 -20.29
N ALA A 1055 15.07 -27.03 -20.91
CA ALA A 1055 13.70 -26.54 -20.67
C ALA A 1055 13.27 -26.71 -19.20
N ARG A 1056 13.61 -27.86 -18.60
CA ARG A 1056 13.31 -28.15 -17.19
C ARG A 1056 14.16 -27.30 -16.24
N ALA A 1057 15.44 -27.13 -16.57
CA ALA A 1057 16.35 -26.28 -15.79
C ALA A 1057 15.89 -24.82 -15.78
N TRP A 1058 15.43 -24.29 -16.91
CA TRP A 1058 14.84 -22.95 -17.00
C TRP A 1058 13.62 -22.80 -16.08
N ALA A 1059 12.66 -23.73 -16.16
CA ALA A 1059 11.46 -23.69 -15.32
C ALA A 1059 11.75 -23.81 -13.82
N ALA A 1060 12.89 -24.38 -13.45
CA ALA A 1060 13.36 -24.56 -12.09
C ALA A 1060 14.44 -23.55 -11.65
N SER A 1061 14.77 -22.59 -12.51
CA SER A 1061 15.86 -21.62 -12.26
C SER A 1061 15.60 -20.76 -11.03
N ARG A 1062 14.35 -20.28 -10.88
CA ARG A 1062 13.91 -19.41 -9.78
C ARG A 1062 12.71 -20.01 -9.03
N PRO A 1063 12.55 -19.71 -7.72
CA PRO A 1063 11.46 -20.28 -6.92
C PRO A 1063 10.09 -19.74 -7.33
N ASN A 1064 10.06 -18.55 -7.95
CA ASN A 1064 8.88 -17.74 -8.20
C ASN A 1064 7.83 -18.48 -9.03
N LEU A 1065 8.25 -19.23 -10.06
CA LEU A 1065 7.35 -19.98 -10.94
C LEU A 1065 6.62 -21.09 -10.17
N LEU A 1066 7.37 -21.92 -9.43
CA LEU A 1066 6.79 -23.00 -8.64
C LEU A 1066 5.93 -22.46 -7.50
N ASN A 1067 6.43 -21.43 -6.79
CA ASN A 1067 5.71 -20.76 -5.71
C ASN A 1067 4.35 -20.26 -6.18
N VAL A 1068 4.31 -19.57 -7.34
CA VAL A 1068 3.06 -19.11 -7.91
C VAL A 1068 2.18 -20.27 -8.33
N ALA A 1069 2.69 -21.27 -9.03
CA ALA A 1069 1.88 -22.42 -9.46
C ALA A 1069 1.18 -23.13 -8.29
N VAL A 1070 1.93 -23.42 -7.22
CA VAL A 1070 1.43 -24.15 -6.04
C VAL A 1070 0.42 -23.31 -5.24
N SER A 1071 0.69 -22.01 -5.07
CA SER A 1071 -0.17 -21.11 -4.27
C SER A 1071 -1.50 -20.72 -4.94
N ARG A 1072 -1.75 -21.14 -6.20
CA ARG A 1072 -3.07 -21.01 -6.85
C ARG A 1072 -4.11 -21.99 -6.31
N ALA A 1073 -3.68 -23.10 -5.71
CA ALA A 1073 -4.56 -24.13 -5.18
C ALA A 1073 -5.00 -23.80 -3.76
N LYS A 1074 -6.32 -23.66 -3.55
CA LYS A 1074 -6.89 -23.50 -2.22
C LYS A 1074 -6.94 -24.81 -1.44
N GLN A 1075 -7.32 -25.91 -2.11
CA GLN A 1075 -7.60 -27.19 -1.43
C GLN A 1075 -6.78 -28.35 -1.96
N ARG A 1076 -6.59 -28.48 -3.27
CA ARG A 1076 -5.88 -29.62 -3.87
C ARG A 1076 -4.96 -29.22 -5.01
N LEU A 1077 -3.80 -29.89 -5.05
CA LEU A 1077 -2.82 -29.79 -6.10
C LEU A 1077 -2.55 -31.18 -6.68
N TYR A 1078 -2.69 -31.30 -8.00
CA TYR A 1078 -2.24 -32.47 -8.75
C TYR A 1078 -1.09 -32.05 -9.64
N VAL A 1079 0.04 -32.76 -9.55
CA VAL A 1079 1.22 -32.49 -10.37
C VAL A 1079 1.43 -33.65 -11.32
N ILE A 1080 1.53 -33.37 -12.62
CA ILE A 1080 1.67 -34.39 -13.66
C ILE A 1080 3.01 -34.19 -14.37
N GLY A 1081 3.83 -35.24 -14.38
CA GLY A 1081 5.10 -35.29 -15.11
C GLY A 1081 6.10 -36.28 -14.53
N ASP A 1082 7.25 -36.42 -15.19
CA ASP A 1082 8.30 -37.38 -14.83
C ASP A 1082 8.98 -36.98 -13.50
N ARG A 1083 8.57 -37.64 -12.41
CA ARG A 1083 9.05 -37.32 -11.06
C ARG A 1083 10.55 -37.53 -10.93
N ALA A 1084 11.09 -38.57 -11.57
CA ALA A 1084 12.51 -38.90 -11.47
C ALA A 1084 13.41 -37.83 -12.09
N GLN A 1085 12.93 -37.14 -13.13
CA GLN A 1085 13.64 -36.05 -13.78
C GLN A 1085 13.43 -34.72 -13.05
N TRP A 1086 12.20 -34.42 -12.65
CA TRP A 1086 11.89 -33.14 -12.00
C TRP A 1086 12.42 -33.04 -10.58
N GLN A 1087 12.47 -34.13 -9.80
CA GLN A 1087 13.03 -34.09 -8.43
C GLN A 1087 14.52 -33.72 -8.38
N LYS A 1088 15.25 -33.86 -9.50
CA LYS A 1088 16.66 -33.46 -9.61
C LYS A 1088 16.83 -31.95 -9.80
N GLN A 1089 15.77 -31.26 -10.19
CA GLN A 1089 15.79 -29.82 -10.41
C GLN A 1089 15.61 -29.07 -9.09
N ARG A 1090 16.21 -27.87 -9.02
CA ARG A 1090 16.10 -26.98 -7.86
C ARG A 1090 14.62 -26.72 -7.54
N TYR A 1091 14.27 -26.63 -6.25
CA TYR A 1091 12.91 -26.43 -5.73
C TYR A 1091 11.92 -27.59 -5.92
N PHE A 1092 11.97 -28.30 -7.06
CA PHE A 1092 11.10 -29.44 -7.35
C PHE A 1092 11.42 -30.67 -6.50
N SER A 1093 12.64 -30.77 -5.95
CA SER A 1093 12.98 -31.75 -4.91
C SER A 1093 12.10 -31.62 -3.66
N THR A 1094 11.77 -30.38 -3.25
CA THR A 1094 10.88 -30.10 -2.11
C THR A 1094 9.45 -30.51 -2.45
N LEU A 1095 8.96 -30.14 -3.64
CA LEU A 1095 7.64 -30.55 -4.12
C LEU A 1095 7.50 -32.08 -4.17
N ALA A 1096 8.50 -32.79 -4.72
CA ALA A 1096 8.48 -34.24 -4.83
C ALA A 1096 8.58 -34.96 -3.48
N LYS A 1097 9.13 -34.30 -2.45
CA LYS A 1097 9.21 -34.83 -1.08
C LYS A 1097 7.89 -34.68 -0.33
N ASP A 1098 7.24 -33.53 -0.46
CA ASP A 1098 6.04 -33.18 0.31
C ASP A 1098 4.73 -33.63 -0.36
N LEU A 1099 4.75 -34.00 -1.65
CA LEU A 1099 3.60 -34.51 -2.40
C LEU A 1099 3.64 -36.05 -2.53
N PRO A 1100 2.59 -36.80 -2.12
CA PRO A 1100 2.55 -38.25 -2.25
C PRO A 1100 2.43 -38.67 -3.71
N VAL A 1101 2.93 -39.87 -4.05
CA VAL A 1101 2.95 -40.38 -5.42
C VAL A 1101 1.78 -41.30 -5.69
N GLU A 1102 1.11 -41.07 -6.81
CA GLU A 1102 0.14 -41.99 -7.39
C GLU A 1102 0.76 -42.56 -8.68
N ALA A 1103 1.01 -43.87 -8.68
CA ALA A 1103 1.56 -44.53 -9.85
C ALA A 1103 0.47 -44.63 -10.92
N SER A 1104 0.74 -44.11 -12.12
CA SER A 1104 -0.12 -44.34 -13.28
C SER A 1104 -0.32 -45.85 -13.46
N ALA A 1105 -1.58 -46.28 -13.41
CA ALA A 1105 -1.99 -47.68 -13.53
C ALA A 1105 -1.87 -48.18 -14.98
N ASP A 1106 -0.65 -48.19 -15.53
CA ASP A 1106 -0.30 -48.87 -16.78
C ASP A 1106 1.15 -49.40 -16.80
N GLY A 1107 1.73 -49.62 -15.62
CA GLY A 1107 2.99 -50.34 -15.46
C GLY A 1107 2.78 -51.85 -15.31
N LYS A 1108 2.38 -52.56 -16.38
CA LYS A 1108 2.71 -54.00 -16.47
C LYS A 1108 4.23 -54.10 -16.62
N ARG A 1109 4.88 -54.55 -15.54
CA ARG A 1109 6.29 -54.98 -15.53
C ARG A 1109 6.54 -56.10 -16.53
#